data_AF-A0A930JKJ7-F1
#
_entry.id   AF-A0A930JKJ7-F1
#
_cell.length_a   1.000
_cell.length_b   1.000
_cell.length_c   1.000
_cell.angle_alpha   90.00
_cell.angle_beta   90.00
_cell.angle_gamma   90.00
#
_symmetry.space_group_name_H-M   'P 1'
#
loop_
_entity.id
_entity.type
_entity.pdbx_description
1 polymer ?
#
loop_
_entity_poly.entity_id
_entity_poly.type
_entity_poly.pdbx_seq_one_letter_code
_entity_poly.pdbx_strand_id
1 'polypeptide(L)'
;MRTKKTLEIIYVLLVIVMATGTIIGKYTSLDYVSDNIFGSWWFCLLWAIGAAAGIVYFLKRKIRRPIVIILHLSFVVILLGALLTHLTSNKGVVHLRQGKAINTYITKDGNEAKLPFSIQLNKFTVSYHAGNMAAMDYASIVTLIQGDKHEQYQISMNNIYSGYGTRLYQSSYDEDMKGSYLSVNSDPYGIPVTYLGYALLFFGLIAMLIDPKGNFRRLLRKEAIAGIMLVMGCLNASAQPALPRQTADEFGKILIVYNGRICPIETYAIDFTKKLYGKKSYKDFTPSQVLTGFMFWGQEWMKEPILRLKGAELRNKLNLNEYISPMSLFGQQGYILGPYLQDAHKQENDNVSKQLLDTDDKMMLLMELTQGKPLRIFPYTSKSNTVDWFTPTDRYPKDMPKEQQQYIRTILPLAGQLARQGKIDMLNELILKLRKYQYRYGGNTIPSDTVIKAEGIYNHFPFATILFIFNLTAGLLSVLFLAHKKRYRFFTWLMSLSWCVLTFTLALRWVINGTIPLANGYETMLLLSWLIMLVSVLTTRKLQLMTTFGLLMSGFMLLVSHLGEMDPSITPRMPVLNSPLLSIHVSIIMISYALLSLTFISAIAYFLTCNSKRESVMAANRQLTVLSQIFLYPAITTLGLGIFIGAIWANISWGSYWGWDPKETWALITFMIYAIPLHTNSFSALGKPKNYHLFMLLSFFSILMTYFGVNYILGGMHSYA
;
A
#
# COMPACT_ATOMS: atom_id res chain seq x y z
N MET A 1 -27.52 -27.15 -25.94
CA MET A 1 -26.04 -27.13 -26.04
C MET A 1 -25.49 -25.83 -26.59
N ARG A 2 -25.85 -25.40 -27.82
CA ARG A 2 -25.29 -24.19 -28.50
C ARG A 2 -25.11 -22.94 -27.60
N THR A 3 -26.18 -22.45 -26.97
CA THR A 3 -26.14 -21.24 -26.10
C THR A 3 -25.10 -21.28 -24.97
N LYS A 4 -24.78 -22.48 -24.44
CA LYS A 4 -23.75 -22.61 -23.40
C LYS A 4 -22.36 -22.30 -23.96
N LYS A 5 -22.03 -22.86 -25.14
CA LYS A 5 -20.76 -22.58 -25.83
C LYS A 5 -20.64 -21.12 -26.24
N THR A 6 -21.73 -20.49 -26.70
CA THR A 6 -21.76 -19.06 -27.01
C THR A 6 -21.39 -18.21 -25.81
N LEU A 7 -21.98 -18.49 -24.64
CA LEU A 7 -21.67 -17.79 -23.39
C LEU A 7 -20.22 -18.04 -22.94
N GLU A 8 -19.72 -19.28 -23.03
CA GLU A 8 -18.32 -19.63 -22.73
C GLU A 8 -17.33 -18.84 -23.60
N ILE A 9 -17.59 -18.73 -24.91
CA ILE A 9 -16.74 -17.99 -25.85
C ILE A 9 -16.75 -16.49 -25.55
N ILE A 10 -17.92 -15.87 -25.37
CA ILE A 10 -18.04 -14.43 -25.07
C ILE A 10 -17.34 -14.09 -23.75
N TYR A 11 -17.48 -14.92 -22.73
CA TYR A 11 -16.84 -14.69 -21.41
C TYR A 11 -15.31 -14.70 -21.50
N VAL A 12 -14.74 -15.63 -22.27
CA VAL A 12 -13.29 -15.68 -22.54
C VAL A 12 -12.85 -14.47 -23.38
N LEU A 13 -13.62 -14.09 -24.40
CA LEU A 13 -13.30 -12.96 -25.27
C LEU A 13 -13.33 -11.63 -24.50
N LEU A 14 -14.29 -11.43 -23.60
CA LEU A 14 -14.34 -10.30 -22.67
C LEU A 14 -13.09 -10.20 -21.79
N VAL A 15 -12.68 -11.32 -21.17
CA VAL A 15 -11.46 -11.36 -20.33
C VAL A 15 -10.20 -11.05 -21.14
N ILE A 16 -10.09 -11.58 -22.36
CA ILE A 16 -8.96 -11.30 -23.26
C ILE A 16 -8.94 -9.83 -23.67
N VAL A 17 -10.06 -9.27 -24.14
CA VAL A 17 -10.14 -7.85 -24.56
C VAL A 17 -9.78 -6.91 -23.42
N MET A 18 -10.28 -7.16 -22.20
CA MET A 18 -9.93 -6.37 -21.03
C MET A 18 -8.42 -6.46 -20.69
N ALA A 19 -7.85 -7.67 -20.69
CA ALA A 19 -6.42 -7.85 -20.45
C ALA A 19 -5.56 -7.13 -21.50
N THR A 20 -5.84 -7.34 -22.79
CA THR A 20 -5.13 -6.70 -23.90
C THR A 20 -5.29 -5.18 -23.89
N GLY A 21 -6.48 -4.66 -23.54
CA GLY A 21 -6.70 -3.22 -23.38
C GLY A 21 -5.78 -2.60 -22.33
N THR A 22 -5.62 -3.21 -21.15
CA THR A 22 -4.67 -2.70 -20.13
C THR A 22 -3.21 -2.75 -20.58
N ILE A 23 -2.84 -3.70 -21.45
CA ILE A 23 -1.48 -3.78 -22.02
C ILE A 23 -1.28 -2.67 -23.06
N ILE A 24 -2.26 -2.42 -23.94
CA ILE A 24 -2.21 -1.31 -24.92
C ILE A 24 -2.12 0.04 -24.21
N GLY A 25 -2.85 0.22 -23.10
CA GLY A 25 -2.88 1.48 -22.35
C GLY A 25 -1.54 1.87 -21.74
N LYS A 26 -0.67 0.89 -21.44
CA LYS A 26 0.73 1.14 -21.04
C LYS A 26 1.56 1.79 -22.16
N TYR A 27 1.31 1.41 -23.42
CA TYR A 27 2.08 1.86 -24.59
C TYR A 27 1.45 3.07 -25.31
N THR A 28 0.27 3.51 -24.88
CA THR A 28 -0.46 4.65 -25.47
C THR A 28 -0.87 5.63 -24.36
N SER A 29 -2.11 5.54 -23.87
CA SER A 29 -2.58 6.20 -22.65
C SER A 29 -3.84 5.52 -22.12
N LEU A 30 -4.23 5.83 -20.88
CA LEU A 30 -5.50 5.38 -20.32
C LEU A 30 -6.69 5.94 -21.10
N ASP A 31 -6.66 7.23 -21.46
CA ASP A 31 -7.69 7.87 -22.30
C ASP A 31 -7.85 7.19 -23.66
N TYR A 32 -6.74 6.93 -24.36
CA TYR A 32 -6.79 6.27 -25.66
C TYR A 32 -7.53 4.93 -25.61
N VAL A 33 -7.25 4.11 -24.60
CA VAL A 33 -7.92 2.81 -24.39
C VAL A 33 -9.35 2.96 -23.89
N SER A 34 -9.61 3.96 -23.04
CA SER A 34 -10.97 4.29 -22.59
C SER A 34 -11.86 4.62 -23.80
N ASP A 35 -11.38 5.43 -24.74
CA ASP A 35 -12.18 5.88 -25.89
C ASP A 35 -12.26 4.82 -27.00
N ASN A 36 -11.12 4.22 -27.38
CA ASN A 36 -11.04 3.33 -28.56
C ASN A 36 -11.39 1.86 -28.27
N ILE A 37 -11.32 1.42 -27.00
CA ILE A 37 -11.58 0.03 -26.61
C ILE A 37 -12.78 -0.04 -25.66
N PHE A 38 -12.71 0.55 -24.47
CA PHE A 38 -13.71 0.31 -23.42
C PHE A 38 -15.01 1.12 -23.56
N GLY A 39 -14.96 2.28 -24.21
CA GLY A 39 -16.11 3.09 -24.62
C GLY A 39 -16.63 2.76 -26.02
N SER A 40 -16.01 1.78 -26.70
CA SER A 40 -16.37 1.43 -28.08
C SER A 40 -17.71 0.69 -28.19
N TRP A 41 -18.46 0.96 -29.25
CA TRP A 41 -19.75 0.32 -29.51
C TRP A 41 -19.66 -1.21 -29.57
N TRP A 42 -18.54 -1.76 -30.07
CA TRP A 42 -18.34 -3.20 -30.23
C TRP A 42 -18.08 -3.88 -28.88
N PHE A 43 -17.39 -3.21 -27.94
CA PHE A 43 -17.19 -3.73 -26.58
C PHE A 43 -18.48 -3.65 -25.75
N CYS A 44 -19.25 -2.56 -25.88
CA CYS A 44 -20.59 -2.45 -25.29
C CYS A 44 -21.52 -3.55 -25.83
N LEU A 45 -21.51 -3.80 -27.14
CA LEU A 45 -22.27 -4.88 -27.78
C LEU A 45 -21.83 -6.27 -27.29
N LEU A 46 -20.54 -6.51 -27.11
CA LEU A 46 -20.01 -7.77 -26.57
C LEU A 46 -20.55 -8.06 -25.15
N TRP A 47 -20.58 -7.05 -24.28
CA TRP A 47 -21.22 -7.15 -22.96
C TRP A 47 -22.74 -7.40 -23.07
N ALA A 48 -23.44 -6.70 -23.96
CA ALA A 48 -24.88 -6.87 -24.16
C ALA A 48 -25.26 -8.28 -24.64
N ILE A 49 -24.52 -8.83 -25.62
CA ILE A 49 -24.71 -10.22 -26.09
C ILE A 49 -24.37 -11.22 -24.98
N GLY A 50 -23.32 -10.96 -24.18
CA GLY A 50 -22.97 -11.76 -23.01
C GLY A 50 -24.09 -11.81 -21.96
N ALA A 51 -24.66 -10.65 -21.61
CA ALA A 51 -25.79 -10.55 -20.69
C ALA A 51 -27.04 -11.25 -21.23
N ALA A 52 -27.41 -11.03 -22.49
CA ALA A 52 -28.55 -11.68 -23.13
C ALA A 52 -28.38 -13.22 -23.18
N ALA A 53 -27.19 -13.71 -23.54
CA ALA A 53 -26.88 -15.14 -23.53
C ALA A 53 -26.94 -15.73 -22.10
N GLY A 54 -26.49 -14.97 -21.10
CA GLY A 54 -26.60 -15.30 -19.68
C GLY A 54 -28.04 -15.44 -19.21
N ILE A 55 -28.89 -14.45 -19.50
CA ILE A 55 -30.33 -14.46 -19.17
C ILE A 55 -31.03 -15.65 -19.84
N VAL A 56 -30.80 -15.86 -21.14
CA VAL A 56 -31.38 -16.99 -21.89
C VAL A 56 -30.90 -18.34 -21.33
N TYR A 57 -29.65 -18.45 -20.86
CA TYR A 57 -29.14 -19.65 -20.19
C TYR A 57 -29.80 -19.87 -18.82
N PHE A 58 -29.94 -18.81 -18.01
CA PHE A 58 -30.53 -18.84 -16.68
C PHE A 58 -32.01 -19.27 -16.73
N LEU A 59 -32.79 -18.69 -17.64
CA LEU A 59 -34.18 -19.05 -17.90
C LEU A 59 -34.31 -20.51 -18.39
N LYS A 60 -33.46 -20.94 -19.33
CA LYS A 60 -33.45 -22.35 -19.83
C LYS A 60 -33.05 -23.36 -18.75
N ARG A 61 -32.29 -22.95 -17.72
CA ARG A 61 -31.99 -23.76 -16.53
C ARG A 61 -33.11 -23.77 -15.48
N LYS A 62 -34.16 -22.96 -15.62
CA LYS A 62 -35.30 -22.84 -14.68
C LYS A 62 -34.86 -22.65 -13.22
N ILE A 63 -33.85 -21.82 -12.98
CA ILE A 63 -33.28 -21.58 -11.64
C ILE A 63 -34.30 -20.82 -10.77
N ARG A 64 -34.78 -21.46 -9.69
CA ARG A 64 -35.79 -20.92 -8.76
C ARG A 64 -35.24 -20.56 -7.36
N ARG A 65 -33.92 -20.41 -7.19
CA ARG A 65 -33.32 -19.99 -5.90
C ARG A 65 -33.26 -18.46 -5.82
N PRO A 66 -33.99 -17.77 -4.91
CA PRO A 66 -34.12 -16.31 -4.91
C PRO A 66 -32.77 -15.59 -4.73
N ILE A 67 -31.90 -16.08 -3.84
CA ILE A 67 -30.55 -15.53 -3.62
C ILE A 67 -29.71 -15.58 -4.92
N VAL A 68 -29.81 -16.67 -5.68
CA VAL A 68 -29.09 -16.85 -6.95
C VAL A 68 -29.68 -15.96 -8.05
N ILE A 69 -31.00 -15.74 -8.05
CA ILE A 69 -31.67 -14.81 -8.96
C ILE A 69 -31.19 -13.38 -8.70
N ILE A 70 -31.23 -12.92 -7.43
CA ILE A 70 -30.76 -11.58 -7.02
C ILE A 70 -29.29 -11.37 -7.43
N LEU A 71 -28.42 -12.35 -7.16
CA LEU A 71 -26.99 -12.30 -7.49
C LEU A 71 -26.70 -12.25 -9.01
N HIS A 72 -27.58 -12.75 -9.87
CA HIS A 72 -27.40 -12.64 -11.33
C HIS A 72 -28.09 -11.40 -11.90
N LEU A 73 -29.24 -11.01 -11.33
CA LEU A 73 -29.95 -9.79 -11.68
C LEU A 73 -29.11 -8.54 -11.38
N SER A 74 -28.36 -8.53 -10.28
CA SER A 74 -27.46 -7.43 -9.91
C SER A 74 -26.46 -7.10 -11.03
N PHE A 75 -25.86 -8.09 -11.69
CA PHE A 75 -24.93 -7.84 -12.81
C PHE A 75 -25.64 -7.24 -14.03
N VAL A 76 -26.89 -7.65 -14.32
CA VAL A 76 -27.69 -7.05 -15.40
C VAL A 76 -28.02 -5.59 -15.10
N VAL A 77 -28.37 -5.27 -13.84
CA VAL A 77 -28.66 -3.90 -13.40
C VAL A 77 -27.39 -3.04 -13.41
N ILE A 78 -26.23 -3.57 -12.98
CA ILE A 78 -24.93 -2.88 -13.06
C ILE A 78 -24.57 -2.56 -14.52
N LEU A 79 -24.73 -3.52 -15.44
CA LEU A 79 -24.45 -3.30 -16.88
C LEU A 79 -25.43 -2.29 -17.50
N LEU A 80 -26.69 -2.28 -17.09
CA LEU A 80 -27.68 -1.29 -17.56
C LEU A 80 -27.35 0.12 -17.01
N GLY A 81 -26.93 0.24 -15.75
CA GLY A 81 -26.45 1.50 -15.19
C GLY A 81 -25.16 2.00 -15.85
N ALA A 82 -24.23 1.10 -16.17
CA ALA A 82 -23.02 1.44 -16.94
C ALA A 82 -23.35 1.91 -18.37
N LEU A 83 -24.33 1.29 -19.03
CA LEU A 83 -24.82 1.74 -20.34
C LEU A 83 -25.50 3.12 -20.26
N LEU A 84 -26.33 3.37 -19.23
CA LEU A 84 -26.91 4.70 -19.00
C LEU A 84 -25.82 5.76 -18.74
N THR A 85 -24.77 5.41 -17.99
CA THR A 85 -23.61 6.29 -17.77
C THR A 85 -22.91 6.62 -19.09
N HIS A 86 -22.63 5.59 -19.91
CA HIS A 86 -21.99 5.76 -21.22
C HIS A 86 -22.81 6.63 -22.19
N LEU A 87 -24.14 6.51 -22.17
CA LEU A 87 -25.04 7.24 -23.06
C LEU A 87 -25.50 8.62 -22.55
N THR A 88 -25.38 8.91 -21.25
CA THR A 88 -25.98 10.14 -20.65
C THR A 88 -25.06 10.92 -19.70
N SER A 89 -23.85 10.43 -19.39
CA SER A 89 -22.92 11.20 -18.53
C SER A 89 -22.18 12.29 -19.32
N ASN A 90 -22.13 13.48 -18.75
CA ASN A 90 -21.34 14.60 -19.24
C ASN A 90 -20.13 14.83 -18.32
N LYS A 91 -18.92 14.86 -18.91
CA LYS A 91 -17.64 14.99 -18.18
C LYS A 91 -16.78 16.12 -18.74
N GLY A 92 -15.99 16.75 -17.88
CA GLY A 92 -15.09 17.82 -18.27
C GLY A 92 -14.30 18.43 -17.10
N VAL A 93 -13.71 19.59 -17.32
CA VAL A 93 -12.91 20.34 -16.32
C VAL A 93 -13.29 21.82 -16.36
N VAL A 94 -13.37 22.45 -15.18
CA VAL A 94 -13.56 23.89 -15.02
C VAL A 94 -12.34 24.49 -14.30
N HIS A 95 -11.73 25.51 -14.91
CA HIS A 95 -10.60 26.25 -14.33
C HIS A 95 -11.12 27.53 -13.65
N LEU A 96 -10.95 27.61 -12.33
CA LEU A 96 -11.36 28.77 -11.55
C LEU A 96 -10.14 29.61 -11.19
N ARG A 97 -10.21 30.92 -11.44
CA ARG A 97 -9.25 31.90 -10.89
C ARG A 97 -9.93 32.73 -9.80
N GLN A 98 -9.19 33.06 -8.75
CA GLN A 98 -9.73 33.71 -7.55
C GLN A 98 -10.48 35.01 -7.90
N GLY A 99 -11.70 35.15 -7.38
CA GLY A 99 -12.56 36.33 -7.61
C GLY A 99 -13.23 36.40 -8.99
N LYS A 100 -12.93 35.50 -9.94
CA LYS A 100 -13.63 35.42 -11.22
C LYS A 100 -14.75 34.38 -11.15
N ALA A 101 -15.99 34.82 -11.35
CA ALA A 101 -17.12 33.93 -11.57
C ALA A 101 -17.15 33.45 -13.03
N ILE A 102 -17.46 32.17 -13.25
CA ILE A 102 -17.71 31.57 -14.58
C ILE A 102 -18.87 30.59 -14.52
N ASN A 103 -19.49 30.31 -15.68
CA ASN A 103 -20.64 29.41 -15.83
C ASN A 103 -20.45 28.38 -16.98
N THR A 104 -19.23 28.22 -17.47
CA THR A 104 -18.85 27.20 -18.45
C THR A 104 -17.77 26.26 -17.91
N TYR A 105 -17.68 25.08 -18.51
CA TYR A 105 -16.63 24.09 -18.32
C TYR A 105 -16.23 23.51 -19.68
N ILE A 106 -15.00 22.99 -19.78
CA ILE A 106 -14.46 22.40 -21.01
C ILE A 106 -14.74 20.89 -20.97
N THR A 107 -15.45 20.37 -21.98
CA THR A 107 -15.70 18.92 -22.15
C THR A 107 -14.43 18.17 -22.54
N LYS A 108 -14.44 16.82 -22.49
CA LYS A 108 -13.29 16.01 -22.95
C LYS A 108 -12.90 16.32 -24.41
N ASP A 109 -13.87 16.68 -25.25
CA ASP A 109 -13.67 17.02 -26.67
C ASP A 109 -13.14 18.45 -26.89
N GLY A 110 -12.85 19.21 -25.83
CA GLY A 110 -12.38 20.60 -25.89
C GLY A 110 -13.48 21.65 -26.10
N ASN A 111 -14.75 21.25 -26.22
CA ASN A 111 -15.87 22.18 -26.39
C ASN A 111 -16.30 22.81 -25.05
N GLU A 112 -16.68 24.10 -25.06
CA GLU A 112 -17.32 24.73 -23.91
C GLU A 112 -18.78 24.29 -23.74
N ALA A 113 -19.12 23.82 -22.54
CA ALA A 113 -20.47 23.48 -22.12
C ALA A 113 -20.88 24.31 -20.88
N LYS A 114 -22.17 24.56 -20.69
CA LYS A 114 -22.67 25.40 -19.58
C LYS A 114 -22.93 24.59 -18.31
N LEU A 115 -22.57 25.16 -17.17
CA LEU A 115 -22.97 24.70 -15.84
C LEU A 115 -24.41 25.17 -15.52
N PRO A 116 -25.16 24.46 -14.67
CA PRO A 116 -26.50 24.87 -14.23
C PRO A 116 -26.50 25.98 -13.15
N PHE A 117 -25.32 26.53 -12.84
CA PHE A 117 -25.07 27.62 -11.89
C PHE A 117 -23.77 28.34 -12.30
N SER A 118 -23.59 29.58 -11.85
CA SER A 118 -22.28 30.24 -11.88
C SER A 118 -21.46 29.82 -10.66
N ILE A 119 -20.14 29.69 -10.82
CA ILE A 119 -19.19 29.30 -9.77
C ILE A 119 -18.02 30.27 -9.72
N GLN A 120 -17.61 30.64 -8.50
CA GLN A 120 -16.48 31.53 -8.23
C GLN A 120 -15.56 30.91 -7.18
N LEU A 121 -14.24 30.94 -7.40
CA LEU A 121 -13.26 30.60 -6.37
C LEU A 121 -13.05 31.79 -5.42
N ASN A 122 -13.37 31.61 -4.15
CA ASN A 122 -13.11 32.59 -3.10
C ASN A 122 -11.66 32.49 -2.61
N LYS A 123 -11.18 31.26 -2.40
CA LYS A 123 -9.83 30.96 -1.92
C LYS A 123 -9.47 29.50 -2.20
N PHE A 124 -8.24 29.23 -2.62
CA PHE A 124 -7.64 27.90 -2.57
C PHE A 124 -6.73 27.76 -1.34
N THR A 125 -6.69 26.59 -0.72
CA THR A 125 -5.90 26.32 0.48
C THR A 125 -5.38 24.89 0.49
N VAL A 126 -4.08 24.73 0.76
CA VAL A 126 -3.48 23.45 1.14
C VAL A 126 -3.40 23.40 2.66
N SER A 127 -3.95 22.34 3.25
CA SER A 127 -3.71 21.99 4.66
C SER A 127 -2.50 21.08 4.72
N TYR A 128 -1.59 21.31 5.67
CA TYR A 128 -0.34 20.54 5.81
C TYR A 128 -0.32 19.72 7.09
N HIS A 129 0.44 18.62 7.09
CA HIS A 129 0.75 17.88 8.32
C HIS A 129 1.61 18.72 9.26
N ALA A 130 1.35 18.63 10.56
CA ALA A 130 1.96 19.51 11.55
C ALA A 130 3.51 19.44 11.54
N GLY A 131 4.15 20.61 11.53
CA GLY A 131 5.61 20.77 11.52
C GLY A 131 6.31 20.48 10.18
N ASN A 132 5.58 20.27 9.08
CA ASN A 132 6.18 19.97 7.77
C ASN A 132 5.32 20.38 6.56
N MET A 133 5.84 20.16 5.34
CA MET A 133 5.23 20.58 4.07
C MET A 133 4.46 19.46 3.33
N ALA A 134 4.23 18.29 3.94
CA ALA A 134 3.40 17.26 3.33
C ALA A 134 1.92 17.69 3.36
N ALA A 135 1.25 17.70 2.20
CA ALA A 135 -0.16 18.06 2.11
C ALA A 135 -1.04 17.00 2.78
N MET A 136 -1.96 17.46 3.64
CA MET A 136 -3.02 16.69 4.29
C MET A 136 -4.36 16.82 3.56
N ASP A 137 -4.65 17.99 2.98
CA ASP A 137 -5.83 18.22 2.11
C ASP A 137 -5.58 19.37 1.12
N TYR A 138 -6.25 19.31 -0.04
CA TYR A 138 -6.28 20.33 -1.09
C TYR A 138 -7.73 20.84 -1.21
N ALA A 139 -8.00 22.06 -0.74
CA ALA A 139 -9.36 22.58 -0.61
C ALA A 139 -9.61 23.87 -1.40
N SER A 140 -10.64 23.84 -2.25
CA SER A 140 -11.22 25.01 -2.92
C SER A 140 -12.46 25.48 -2.18
N ILE A 141 -12.40 26.71 -1.67
CA ILE A 141 -13.57 27.40 -1.11
C ILE A 141 -14.22 28.19 -2.24
N VAL A 142 -15.43 27.78 -2.64
CA VAL A 142 -16.16 28.33 -3.78
C VAL A 142 -17.50 28.92 -3.36
N THR A 143 -17.98 29.93 -4.09
CA THR A 143 -19.38 30.37 -4.04
C THR A 143 -20.09 29.86 -5.29
N LEU A 144 -21.24 29.22 -5.10
CA LEU A 144 -22.18 28.90 -6.16
C LEU A 144 -23.28 29.97 -6.20
N ILE A 145 -23.64 30.41 -7.40
CA ILE A 145 -24.58 31.51 -7.64
C ILE A 145 -25.64 31.02 -8.62
N GLN A 146 -26.91 31.01 -8.20
CA GLN A 146 -28.05 30.65 -9.04
C GLN A 146 -29.26 31.55 -8.70
N GLY A 147 -29.55 32.50 -9.57
CA GLY A 147 -30.46 33.61 -9.23
C GLY A 147 -29.92 34.36 -8.00
N ASP A 148 -30.82 34.70 -7.07
CA ASP A 148 -30.47 35.40 -5.84
C ASP A 148 -29.82 34.49 -4.75
N LYS A 149 -29.66 33.19 -5.03
CA LYS A 149 -29.01 32.26 -4.09
C LYS A 149 -27.51 32.25 -4.25
N HIS A 150 -26.83 32.61 -3.18
CA HIS A 150 -25.37 32.49 -3.02
C HIS A 150 -25.08 31.45 -1.92
N GLU A 151 -24.52 30.30 -2.29
CA GLU A 151 -24.20 29.22 -1.37
C GLU A 151 -22.70 28.93 -1.39
N GLN A 152 -22.05 28.98 -0.23
CA GLN A 152 -20.61 28.77 -0.10
C GLN A 152 -20.31 27.30 0.25
N TYR A 153 -19.46 26.66 -0.56
CA TYR A 153 -19.05 25.27 -0.38
C TYR A 153 -17.52 25.15 -0.32
N GLN A 154 -17.04 24.21 0.49
CA GLN A 154 -15.65 23.75 0.46
C GLN A 154 -15.59 22.41 -0.28
N ILE A 155 -14.90 22.38 -1.41
CA ILE A 155 -14.63 21.17 -2.20
C ILE A 155 -13.18 20.77 -1.91
N SER A 156 -12.94 19.54 -1.46
CA SER A 156 -11.60 19.06 -1.15
C SER A 156 -11.44 17.55 -1.32
N MET A 157 -10.27 16.98 -0.99
CA MET A 157 -10.00 15.57 -1.23
C MET A 157 -10.88 14.69 -0.33
N ASN A 158 -11.64 13.79 -0.94
CA ASN A 158 -12.72 13.00 -0.30
C ASN A 158 -13.98 13.81 0.13
N ASN A 159 -14.09 15.10 -0.22
CA ASN A 159 -15.26 15.93 0.05
C ASN A 159 -15.69 16.71 -1.21
N ILE A 160 -16.51 16.07 -2.04
CA ILE A 160 -16.96 16.62 -3.33
C ILE A 160 -18.29 17.36 -3.20
N TYR A 161 -18.47 18.40 -4.02
CA TYR A 161 -19.79 19.01 -4.17
C TYR A 161 -20.69 18.13 -5.06
N SER A 162 -21.98 18.05 -4.74
CA SER A 162 -22.98 17.28 -5.49
C SER A 162 -24.35 17.95 -5.41
N GLY A 163 -24.73 18.71 -6.43
CA GLY A 163 -26.01 19.44 -6.50
C GLY A 163 -26.33 19.95 -7.90
N TYR A 164 -27.60 20.27 -8.16
CA TYR A 164 -28.11 20.59 -9.51
C TYR A 164 -27.71 19.55 -10.58
N GLY A 165 -27.80 18.25 -10.23
CA GLY A 165 -27.40 17.12 -11.10
C GLY A 165 -25.88 16.98 -11.35
N THR A 166 -25.08 17.95 -10.91
CA THR A 166 -23.66 18.09 -11.23
C THR A 166 -22.80 17.78 -10.00
N ARG A 167 -21.65 17.12 -10.21
CA ARG A 167 -20.62 16.94 -9.19
C ARG A 167 -19.34 17.66 -9.58
N LEU A 168 -18.69 18.24 -8.57
CA LEU A 168 -17.42 18.95 -8.71
C LEU A 168 -16.42 18.38 -7.69
N TYR A 169 -15.25 17.99 -8.18
CA TYR A 169 -14.19 17.41 -7.37
C TYR A 169 -12.83 18.04 -7.70
N GLN A 170 -11.97 18.19 -6.70
CA GLN A 170 -10.65 18.78 -6.85
C GLN A 170 -9.76 17.88 -7.72
N SER A 171 -9.17 18.41 -8.79
CA SER A 171 -8.25 17.64 -9.66
C SER A 171 -6.82 18.19 -9.65
N SER A 172 -6.63 19.50 -9.87
CA SER A 172 -5.32 20.16 -9.76
C SER A 172 -5.46 21.64 -9.39
N TYR A 173 -4.36 22.39 -9.32
CA TYR A 173 -4.33 23.82 -8.96
C TYR A 173 -3.18 24.54 -9.66
N ASP A 174 -3.28 25.87 -9.77
CA ASP A 174 -2.23 26.70 -10.36
C ASP A 174 -1.06 26.87 -9.39
N GLU A 175 0.19 26.90 -9.89
CA GLU A 175 1.40 27.05 -9.07
C GLU A 175 1.42 28.34 -8.22
N ASP A 176 0.72 29.39 -8.66
CA ASP A 176 0.59 30.64 -7.91
C ASP A 176 -0.44 30.59 -6.76
N MET A 177 -1.10 29.45 -6.57
CA MET A 177 -2.12 29.15 -5.55
C MET A 177 -3.39 30.03 -5.65
N LYS A 178 -3.59 30.77 -6.76
CA LYS A 178 -4.75 31.64 -7.00
C LYS A 178 -5.76 31.05 -8.00
N GLY A 179 -5.53 29.84 -8.47
CA GLY A 179 -6.51 29.12 -9.26
C GLY A 179 -6.51 27.62 -9.00
N SER A 180 -7.61 27.01 -9.43
CA SER A 180 -7.99 25.65 -9.06
C SER A 180 -8.75 25.00 -10.21
N TYR A 181 -8.36 23.79 -10.57
CA TYR A 181 -9.10 22.96 -11.51
C TYR A 181 -10.01 22.03 -10.73
N LEU A 182 -11.32 22.15 -11.02
CA LEU A 182 -12.31 21.19 -10.57
C LEU A 182 -12.75 20.36 -11.77
N SER A 183 -12.78 19.04 -11.63
CA SER A 183 -13.36 18.17 -12.63
C SER A 183 -14.88 18.10 -12.43
N VAL A 184 -15.59 18.10 -13.55
CA VAL A 184 -17.06 18.13 -13.64
C VAL A 184 -17.54 16.75 -14.08
N ASN A 185 -18.48 16.17 -13.33
CA ASN A 185 -19.21 14.98 -13.76
C ASN A 185 -20.71 15.15 -13.49
N SER A 186 -21.53 15.00 -14.53
CA SER A 186 -23.00 15.00 -14.44
C SER A 186 -23.52 13.69 -15.00
N ASP A 187 -23.98 12.81 -14.11
CA ASP A 187 -24.66 11.55 -14.45
C ASP A 187 -25.84 11.31 -13.50
N PRO A 188 -27.06 11.72 -13.87
CA PRO A 188 -28.24 11.59 -13.03
C PRO A 188 -28.93 10.21 -13.14
N TYR A 189 -28.57 9.37 -14.11
CA TYR A 189 -29.29 8.12 -14.42
C TYR A 189 -28.44 6.86 -14.24
N GLY A 190 -27.17 6.91 -14.65
CA GLY A 190 -26.24 5.79 -14.59
C GLY A 190 -25.84 5.41 -13.17
N ILE A 191 -25.40 6.39 -12.37
CA ILE A 191 -25.03 6.20 -10.96
C ILE A 191 -26.18 5.57 -10.14
N PRO A 192 -27.42 6.10 -10.09
CA PRO A 192 -28.48 5.51 -9.26
C PRO A 192 -28.82 4.06 -9.63
N VAL A 193 -28.87 3.74 -10.93
CA VAL A 193 -29.13 2.39 -11.40
C VAL A 193 -27.96 1.46 -11.09
N THR A 194 -26.73 1.91 -11.30
CA THR A 194 -25.52 1.14 -10.95
C THR A 194 -25.47 0.86 -9.45
N TYR A 195 -25.79 1.85 -8.61
CA TYR A 195 -25.82 1.72 -7.15
C TYR A 195 -26.93 0.78 -6.66
N LEU A 196 -28.11 0.78 -7.30
CA LEU A 196 -29.13 -0.24 -7.06
C LEU A 196 -28.63 -1.65 -7.41
N GLY A 197 -27.94 -1.79 -8.55
CA GLY A 197 -27.30 -3.04 -8.96
C GLY A 197 -26.24 -3.52 -7.96
N TYR A 198 -25.40 -2.60 -7.46
CA TYR A 198 -24.43 -2.91 -6.41
C TYR A 198 -25.08 -3.29 -5.07
N ALA A 199 -26.18 -2.65 -4.66
CA ALA A 199 -26.91 -3.02 -3.45
C ALA A 199 -27.48 -4.44 -3.56
N LEU A 200 -28.05 -4.81 -4.72
CA LEU A 200 -28.48 -6.18 -5.00
C LEU A 200 -27.31 -7.17 -4.96
N LEU A 201 -26.13 -6.80 -5.47
CA LEU A 201 -24.91 -7.63 -5.40
C LEU A 201 -24.44 -7.84 -3.95
N PHE A 202 -24.40 -6.76 -3.15
CA PHE A 202 -24.03 -6.77 -1.74
C PHE A 202 -24.92 -7.74 -0.92
N PHE A 203 -26.25 -7.58 -1.02
CA PHE A 203 -27.18 -8.46 -0.32
C PHE A 203 -27.14 -9.90 -0.88
N GLY A 204 -26.99 -10.08 -2.19
CA GLY A 204 -26.86 -11.40 -2.81
C GLY A 204 -25.65 -12.20 -2.33
N LEU A 205 -24.47 -11.56 -2.25
CA LEU A 205 -23.23 -12.18 -1.77
C LEU A 205 -23.29 -12.51 -0.27
N ILE A 206 -23.81 -11.61 0.57
CA ILE A 206 -23.96 -11.87 2.00
C ILE A 206 -25.01 -12.97 2.26
N ALA A 207 -26.15 -12.93 1.57
CA ALA A 207 -27.18 -13.96 1.69
C ALA A 207 -26.68 -15.35 1.25
N MET A 208 -25.76 -15.43 0.27
CA MET A 208 -25.12 -16.69 -0.13
C MET A 208 -24.32 -17.34 1.01
N LEU A 209 -23.71 -16.56 1.90
CA LEU A 209 -23.02 -17.07 3.10
C LEU A 209 -23.98 -17.43 4.24
N ILE A 210 -25.14 -16.75 4.32
CA ILE A 210 -26.13 -16.93 5.37
C ILE A 210 -27.18 -18.01 5.03
N ASP A 211 -27.35 -18.41 3.76
CA ASP A 211 -28.33 -19.43 3.34
C ASP A 211 -28.20 -20.73 4.16
N PRO A 212 -29.20 -21.11 4.98
CA PRO A 212 -29.18 -22.36 5.74
C PRO A 212 -29.28 -23.62 4.85
N LYS A 213 -29.70 -23.46 3.58
CA LYS A 213 -29.70 -24.48 2.52
C LYS A 213 -28.53 -24.29 1.54
N GLY A 214 -27.58 -23.41 1.88
CA GLY A 214 -26.37 -23.11 1.13
C GLY A 214 -25.22 -24.06 1.46
N ASN A 215 -24.33 -24.27 0.49
CA ASN A 215 -23.18 -25.18 0.64
C ASN A 215 -22.24 -24.77 1.80
N PHE A 216 -22.05 -23.45 2.00
CA PHE A 216 -21.14 -22.88 2.98
C PHE A 216 -21.56 -23.17 4.43
N ARG A 217 -22.81 -22.89 4.80
CA ARG A 217 -23.31 -23.03 6.18
C ARG A 217 -23.33 -24.47 6.69
N ARG A 218 -23.43 -25.46 5.78
CA ARG A 218 -23.27 -26.91 6.07
C ARG A 218 -21.88 -27.28 6.60
N LEU A 219 -20.84 -26.49 6.31
CA LEU A 219 -19.43 -26.86 6.50
C LEU A 219 -18.77 -26.15 7.71
N LEU A 220 -19.50 -25.23 8.36
CA LEU A 220 -18.96 -24.41 9.45
C LEU A 220 -19.04 -25.04 10.85
N ARG A 221 -20.10 -25.79 11.18
CA ARG A 221 -20.59 -26.18 12.54
C ARG A 221 -19.66 -26.99 13.49
N LYS A 222 -18.32 -26.80 13.53
CA LYS A 222 -17.39 -27.49 14.46
C LYS A 222 -16.22 -26.60 14.98
N GLU A 223 -16.56 -25.71 15.92
CA GLU A 223 -15.88 -25.26 17.17
C GLU A 223 -14.42 -24.72 17.26
N ALA A 224 -14.13 -24.02 18.39
CA ALA A 224 -13.15 -22.92 18.55
C ALA A 224 -12.05 -23.10 19.67
N ILE A 225 -11.22 -22.07 19.93
CA ILE A 225 -9.76 -22.19 20.23
C ILE A 225 -9.23 -21.42 21.48
N ALA A 226 -8.13 -21.93 22.09
CA ALA A 226 -7.08 -21.27 22.93
C ALA A 226 -5.71 -22.01 22.70
N GLY A 227 -4.50 -21.64 23.17
CA GLY A 227 -4.01 -20.63 24.15
C GLY A 227 -2.48 -20.36 24.07
N ILE A 228 -1.84 -19.78 25.12
CA ILE A 228 -0.68 -18.83 25.08
C ILE A 228 0.14 -18.88 26.44
N MET A 229 1.45 -18.52 26.66
CA MET A 229 2.52 -17.89 25.83
C MET A 229 4.01 -18.40 26.05
N LEU A 230 4.94 -17.65 26.69
CA LEU A 230 6.38 -17.47 26.30
C LEU A 230 7.33 -17.33 27.56
N VAL A 231 8.67 -17.06 27.64
CA VAL A 231 9.74 -16.38 26.82
C VAL A 231 11.20 -16.79 27.22
N MET A 232 12.17 -16.70 26.29
CA MET A 232 13.65 -16.45 26.45
C MET A 232 14.20 -15.85 25.13
N GLY A 233 15.41 -15.28 24.94
CA GLY A 233 16.58 -14.94 25.78
C GLY A 233 17.79 -14.50 24.88
N CYS A 234 18.71 -13.60 25.30
CA CYS A 234 19.76 -12.99 24.42
C CYS A 234 21.11 -12.60 25.13
N LEU A 235 22.18 -12.35 24.35
CA LEU A 235 23.54 -11.91 24.77
C LEU A 235 24.21 -10.93 23.75
N ASN A 236 25.36 -10.31 24.08
CA ASN A 236 26.02 -9.19 23.36
C ASN A 236 27.54 -9.39 23.08
N ALA A 237 28.10 -8.58 22.15
CA ALA A 237 29.55 -8.34 21.95
C ALA A 237 29.81 -6.91 21.37
N SER A 238 31.05 -6.64 20.92
CA SER A 238 31.77 -5.36 21.07
C SER A 238 33.04 -5.23 20.20
N ALA A 239 33.65 -4.08 19.90
CA ALA A 239 33.20 -2.67 19.75
C ALA A 239 34.33 -1.87 19.04
N GLN A 240 33.98 -0.81 18.31
CA GLN A 240 34.92 0.13 17.63
C GLN A 240 34.70 1.59 18.12
N PRO A 241 35.54 2.58 17.75
CA PRO A 241 35.41 3.96 18.28
C PRO A 241 34.22 4.75 17.70
N ALA A 242 33.29 5.11 18.57
CA ALA A 242 32.26 6.14 18.39
C ALA A 242 31.89 6.69 19.77
N LEU A 243 30.80 7.47 19.88
CA LEU A 243 30.23 7.80 21.19
C LEU A 243 29.92 6.53 22.00
N PRO A 244 30.07 6.57 23.34
CA PRO A 244 29.59 5.50 24.22
C PRO A 244 28.13 5.20 23.92
N ARG A 245 27.76 3.91 23.87
CA ARG A 245 26.44 3.47 23.37
C ARG A 245 25.29 4.20 24.07
N GLN A 246 25.35 4.37 25.39
CA GLN A 246 24.34 5.14 26.15
C GLN A 246 24.21 6.61 25.70
N THR A 247 25.30 7.31 25.40
CA THR A 247 25.29 8.69 24.93
C THR A 247 24.78 8.80 23.48
N ALA A 248 25.09 7.81 22.63
CA ALA A 248 24.50 7.73 21.29
C ALA A 248 23.00 7.37 21.34
N ASP A 249 22.58 6.50 22.26
CA ASP A 249 21.18 6.15 22.49
C ASP A 249 20.39 7.34 23.07
N GLU A 250 20.98 8.19 23.92
CA GLU A 250 20.39 9.47 24.34
C GLU A 250 20.33 10.50 23.21
N PHE A 251 21.35 10.57 22.35
CA PHE A 251 21.30 11.40 21.14
C PHE A 251 20.18 10.92 20.18
N GLY A 252 20.00 9.61 20.05
CA GLY A 252 18.90 9.01 19.28
C GLY A 252 17.49 9.36 19.77
N LYS A 253 17.34 9.79 21.05
CA LYS A 253 16.08 10.24 21.67
C LYS A 253 15.80 11.73 21.47
N ILE A 254 16.68 12.48 20.81
CA ILE A 254 16.37 13.81 20.26
C ILE A 254 15.35 13.61 19.14
N LEU A 255 14.38 14.53 19.00
CA LEU A 255 13.37 14.46 17.94
C LEU A 255 13.84 15.13 16.64
N ILE A 256 13.35 14.64 15.51
CA ILE A 256 13.65 15.13 14.15
C ILE A 256 12.38 15.09 13.29
N VAL A 257 12.22 16.06 12.39
CA VAL A 257 11.25 15.94 11.29
C VAL A 257 11.86 15.10 10.18
N TYR A 258 11.37 13.87 10.00
CA TYR A 258 11.82 12.95 8.96
C TYR A 258 10.59 12.27 8.30
N ASN A 259 10.63 12.13 6.99
CA ASN A 259 9.56 11.51 6.18
C ASN A 259 8.13 12.02 6.49
N GLY A 260 7.99 13.33 6.71
CA GLY A 260 6.70 14.00 6.93
C GLY A 260 6.11 13.90 8.34
N ARG A 261 6.85 13.39 9.32
CA ARG A 261 6.44 13.36 10.73
C ARG A 261 7.59 13.65 11.68
N ILE A 262 7.28 13.87 12.96
CA ILE A 262 8.28 14.00 14.02
C ILE A 262 8.51 12.62 14.65
N CYS A 263 9.78 12.21 14.72
CA CYS A 263 10.21 10.91 15.26
C CYS A 263 11.55 11.05 16.00
N PRO A 264 12.04 10.00 16.71
CA PRO A 264 13.38 9.99 17.26
C PRO A 264 14.46 9.97 16.16
N ILE A 265 15.61 10.63 16.40
CA ILE A 265 16.79 10.57 15.51
C ILE A 265 17.22 9.12 15.24
N GLU A 266 16.99 8.18 16.17
CA GLU A 266 17.24 6.75 15.95
C GLU A 266 16.59 6.23 14.65
N THR A 267 15.36 6.65 14.33
CA THR A 267 14.66 6.20 13.12
C THR A 267 15.37 6.69 11.86
N TYR A 268 15.74 7.98 11.82
CA TYR A 268 16.54 8.53 10.72
C TYR A 268 17.92 7.86 10.62
N ALA A 269 18.58 7.61 11.76
CA ALA A 269 19.87 6.94 11.84
C ALA A 269 19.80 5.50 11.30
N ILE A 270 18.71 4.77 11.57
CA ILE A 270 18.44 3.44 11.04
C ILE A 270 18.35 3.46 9.52
N ASP A 271 17.56 4.37 8.96
CA ASP A 271 17.31 4.43 7.51
C ASP A 271 18.53 4.98 6.74
N PHE A 272 19.25 5.94 7.32
CA PHE A 272 20.58 6.39 6.88
C PHE A 272 21.58 5.23 6.81
N THR A 273 21.70 4.44 7.89
CA THR A 273 22.62 3.28 7.93
C THR A 273 22.22 2.19 6.92
N LYS A 274 20.91 1.96 6.72
CA LYS A 274 20.41 1.08 5.65
C LYS A 274 20.78 1.58 4.26
N LYS A 275 20.57 2.87 3.95
CA LYS A 275 20.83 3.42 2.60
C LYS A 275 22.32 3.38 2.25
N LEU A 276 23.22 3.59 3.22
CA LEU A 276 24.66 3.47 3.01
C LEU A 276 25.14 2.01 2.92
N TYR A 277 24.83 1.18 3.93
CA TYR A 277 25.47 -0.12 4.15
C TYR A 277 24.58 -1.34 3.81
N GLY A 278 23.27 -1.14 3.66
CA GLY A 278 22.29 -2.21 3.41
C GLY A 278 21.82 -2.97 4.66
N LYS A 279 22.17 -2.53 5.88
CA LYS A 279 21.74 -3.13 7.16
C LYS A 279 21.41 -2.05 8.19
N LYS A 280 20.67 -2.41 9.26
CA LYS A 280 20.32 -1.50 10.37
C LYS A 280 21.54 -1.03 11.20
N SER A 281 22.63 -1.78 11.19
CA SER A 281 23.85 -1.54 11.97
C SER A 281 25.10 -1.79 11.14
N TYR A 282 26.22 -1.18 11.52
CA TYR A 282 27.53 -1.38 10.90
C TYR A 282 28.50 -1.96 11.94
N LYS A 283 28.98 -3.19 11.73
CA LYS A 283 29.75 -3.94 12.74
C LYS A 283 28.97 -3.95 14.08
N ASP A 284 29.63 -3.66 15.20
CA ASP A 284 29.02 -3.52 16.53
C ASP A 284 28.33 -2.18 16.78
N PHE A 285 28.41 -1.22 15.85
CA PHE A 285 27.83 0.11 16.04
C PHE A 285 26.31 0.11 15.89
N THR A 286 25.64 0.71 16.87
CA THR A 286 24.25 1.15 16.69
C THR A 286 24.13 2.15 15.55
N PRO A 287 22.99 2.23 14.85
CA PRO A 287 22.76 3.25 13.82
C PRO A 287 22.98 4.68 14.35
N SER A 288 22.60 4.96 15.59
CA SER A 288 22.86 6.25 16.27
C SER A 288 24.35 6.56 16.42
N GLN A 289 25.20 5.54 16.66
CA GLN A 289 26.67 5.68 16.65
C GLN A 289 27.23 5.90 15.23
N VAL A 290 26.65 5.26 14.20
CA VAL A 290 27.03 5.51 12.80
C VAL A 290 26.71 6.95 12.39
N LEU A 291 25.50 7.43 12.69
CA LEU A 291 25.07 8.80 12.37
C LEU A 291 25.92 9.84 13.10
N THR A 292 26.08 9.71 14.42
CA THR A 292 26.93 10.62 15.21
C THR A 292 28.42 10.50 14.86
N GLY A 293 28.85 9.32 14.39
CA GLY A 293 30.15 9.07 13.77
C GLY A 293 30.41 10.02 12.60
N PHE A 294 29.55 10.01 11.58
CA PHE A 294 29.63 10.93 10.44
C PHE A 294 29.48 12.42 10.84
N MET A 295 28.65 12.74 11.83
CA MET A 295 28.45 14.13 12.29
C MET A 295 29.65 14.71 13.03
N PHE A 296 30.38 13.91 13.81
CA PHE A 296 31.43 14.40 14.72
C PHE A 296 32.86 13.99 14.33
N TRP A 297 33.02 12.88 13.60
CA TRP A 297 34.29 12.33 13.09
C TRP A 297 34.18 12.04 11.58
N GLY A 298 33.65 13.01 10.83
CA GLY A 298 33.38 12.85 9.40
C GLY A 298 34.62 12.55 8.55
N GLN A 299 35.81 13.03 8.92
CA GLN A 299 37.05 12.74 8.16
C GLN A 299 37.52 11.29 8.33
N GLU A 300 37.16 10.67 9.45
CA GLU A 300 37.45 9.30 9.81
C GLU A 300 36.39 8.36 9.21
N TRP A 301 35.10 8.67 9.38
CA TRP A 301 34.00 7.86 8.85
C TRP A 301 33.88 7.91 7.32
N MET A 302 34.33 8.98 6.65
CA MET A 302 34.47 8.99 5.18
C MET A 302 35.55 8.03 4.66
N LYS A 303 36.46 7.53 5.53
CA LYS A 303 37.50 6.54 5.17
C LYS A 303 37.08 5.09 5.46
N GLU A 304 36.04 4.87 6.27
CA GLU A 304 35.52 3.53 6.57
C GLU A 304 34.82 2.90 5.35
N PRO A 305 35.05 1.60 5.05
CA PRO A 305 34.39 0.91 3.94
C PRO A 305 32.94 0.55 4.34
N ILE A 306 32.05 1.54 4.27
CA ILE A 306 30.64 1.44 4.66
C ILE A 306 29.67 1.66 3.49
N LEU A 307 30.10 2.31 2.40
CA LEU A 307 29.25 2.61 1.24
C LEU A 307 29.11 1.38 0.33
N ARG A 308 27.89 0.87 0.19
CA ARG A 308 27.60 -0.37 -0.55
C ARG A 308 27.19 -0.14 -2.00
N LEU A 309 27.91 -0.81 -2.91
CA LEU A 309 27.63 -0.87 -4.36
C LEU A 309 26.95 -2.21 -4.71
N LYS A 310 25.63 -2.18 -4.99
CA LYS A 310 24.85 -3.39 -5.36
C LYS A 310 25.36 -4.02 -6.69
N GLY A 311 25.76 -3.20 -7.65
CA GLY A 311 26.02 -3.59 -9.03
C GLY A 311 27.32 -4.35 -9.25
N ALA A 312 27.28 -5.55 -9.82
CA ALA A 312 28.51 -6.23 -10.30
C ALA A 312 29.12 -5.51 -11.51
N GLU A 313 28.29 -5.05 -12.45
CA GLU A 313 28.72 -4.39 -13.68
C GLU A 313 29.33 -3.02 -13.43
N LEU A 314 28.68 -2.17 -12.61
CA LEU A 314 29.24 -0.88 -12.18
C LEU A 314 30.58 -1.04 -11.44
N ARG A 315 30.68 -2.06 -10.55
CA ARG A 315 31.92 -2.39 -9.85
C ARG A 315 33.04 -2.80 -10.79
N ASN A 316 32.76 -3.65 -11.77
CA ASN A 316 33.75 -4.06 -12.77
C ASN A 316 34.17 -2.86 -13.66
N LYS A 317 33.22 -2.02 -14.07
CA LYS A 317 33.46 -0.83 -14.92
C LYS A 317 34.33 0.24 -14.24
N LEU A 318 34.22 0.40 -12.91
CA LEU A 318 34.98 1.38 -12.13
C LEU A 318 36.13 0.75 -11.31
N ASN A 319 36.31 -0.56 -11.38
CA ASN A 319 37.25 -1.35 -10.55
C ASN A 319 37.07 -1.13 -9.03
N LEU A 320 35.83 -1.24 -8.54
CA LEU A 320 35.43 -0.96 -7.15
C LEU A 320 34.92 -2.22 -6.42
N ASN A 321 35.13 -2.29 -5.10
CA ASN A 321 34.65 -3.38 -4.24
C ASN A 321 33.14 -3.28 -3.93
N GLU A 322 32.54 -4.31 -3.29
CA GLU A 322 31.14 -4.21 -2.81
C GLU A 322 30.94 -3.12 -1.75
N TYR A 323 31.94 -2.96 -0.87
CA TYR A 323 31.97 -1.92 0.14
C TYR A 323 33.22 -1.07 -0.11
N ILE A 324 33.00 0.22 -0.31
CA ILE A 324 34.06 1.22 -0.52
C ILE A 324 33.96 2.31 0.54
N SER A 325 35.05 3.07 0.68
CA SER A 325 35.01 4.28 1.49
C SER A 325 34.39 5.42 0.68
N PRO A 326 33.50 6.26 1.27
CA PRO A 326 32.99 7.46 0.60
C PRO A 326 34.11 8.36 0.02
N MET A 327 35.27 8.41 0.67
CA MET A 327 36.45 9.13 0.19
C MET A 327 37.00 8.58 -1.14
N SER A 328 36.89 7.27 -1.42
CA SER A 328 37.46 6.69 -2.66
C SER A 328 36.68 7.05 -3.93
N LEU A 329 35.57 7.79 -3.83
CA LEU A 329 34.87 8.39 -4.98
C LEU A 329 35.41 9.78 -5.36
N PHE A 330 36.39 10.31 -4.62
CA PHE A 330 37.10 11.56 -4.94
C PHE A 330 38.55 11.25 -5.33
N GLY A 331 38.84 11.36 -6.63
CA GLY A 331 40.19 11.21 -7.19
C GLY A 331 40.89 12.55 -7.40
N GLN A 332 42.11 12.51 -7.96
CA GLN A 332 42.89 13.72 -8.29
C GLN A 332 42.18 14.65 -9.29
N GLN A 333 41.26 14.12 -10.10
CA GLN A 333 40.44 14.87 -11.07
C GLN A 333 39.06 15.27 -10.51
N GLY A 334 38.82 15.10 -9.21
CA GLY A 334 37.54 15.38 -8.56
C GLY A 334 36.65 14.15 -8.42
N TYR A 335 35.33 14.35 -8.53
CA TYR A 335 34.33 13.32 -8.21
C TYR A 335 34.14 12.31 -9.36
N ILE A 336 34.45 11.04 -9.10
CA ILE A 336 34.60 9.98 -10.12
C ILE A 336 33.29 9.66 -10.85
N LEU A 337 32.13 9.81 -10.19
CA LEU A 337 30.84 9.53 -10.82
C LEU A 337 30.34 10.69 -11.70
N GLY A 338 30.80 11.92 -11.45
CA GLY A 338 30.31 13.15 -12.09
C GLY A 338 30.18 13.10 -13.61
N PRO A 339 31.21 12.65 -14.36
CA PRO A 339 31.15 12.56 -15.83
C PRO A 339 30.07 11.59 -16.37
N TYR A 340 29.60 10.64 -15.56
CA TYR A 340 28.64 9.62 -15.98
C TYR A 340 27.18 9.97 -15.61
N LEU A 341 26.94 10.89 -14.66
CA LEU A 341 25.60 11.23 -14.17
C LEU A 341 24.70 11.79 -15.29
N GLN A 342 25.25 12.66 -16.16
CA GLN A 342 24.47 13.32 -17.20
C GLN A 342 23.90 12.34 -18.24
N ASP A 343 24.56 11.20 -18.47
CA ASP A 343 24.05 10.15 -19.37
C ASP A 343 23.19 9.13 -18.62
N ALA A 344 23.48 8.83 -17.35
CA ALA A 344 22.63 8.00 -16.50
C ALA A 344 21.22 8.59 -16.33
N HIS A 345 21.08 9.91 -16.19
CA HIS A 345 19.78 10.59 -16.17
C HIS A 345 19.02 10.51 -17.52
N LYS A 346 19.71 10.33 -18.66
CA LYS A 346 19.07 10.13 -19.97
C LYS A 346 18.69 8.66 -20.20
N GLN A 347 19.36 7.74 -19.53
CA GLN A 347 19.21 6.29 -19.68
C GLN A 347 18.65 5.65 -18.40
N GLU A 348 17.76 6.34 -17.69
CA GLU A 348 17.26 5.98 -16.35
C GLU A 348 16.66 4.56 -16.26
N ASN A 349 16.25 3.95 -17.37
CA ASN A 349 15.76 2.56 -17.38
C ASN A 349 16.86 1.49 -17.29
N ASP A 350 18.12 1.81 -17.59
CA ASP A 350 19.25 0.89 -17.51
C ASP A 350 19.69 0.60 -16.06
N ASN A 351 20.14 -0.63 -15.81
CA ASN A 351 20.56 -1.09 -14.49
C ASN A 351 21.85 -0.44 -14.01
N VAL A 352 22.82 -0.16 -14.88
CA VAL A 352 24.08 0.52 -14.50
C VAL A 352 23.79 1.98 -14.18
N SER A 353 22.94 2.63 -14.98
CA SER A 353 22.48 4.00 -14.78
C SER A 353 21.76 4.17 -13.44
N LYS A 354 20.80 3.29 -13.09
CA LYS A 354 20.15 3.27 -11.77
C LYS A 354 21.13 3.08 -10.62
N GLN A 355 22.14 2.24 -10.78
CA GLN A 355 23.15 1.97 -9.74
C GLN A 355 24.15 3.14 -9.58
N LEU A 356 24.44 3.87 -10.65
CA LEU A 356 25.23 5.10 -10.60
C LEU A 356 24.48 6.17 -9.79
N LEU A 357 23.20 6.39 -10.12
CA LEU A 357 22.33 7.34 -9.42
C LEU A 357 22.14 6.96 -7.94
N ASP A 358 21.82 5.69 -7.62
CA ASP A 358 21.75 5.18 -6.23
C ASP A 358 23.08 5.35 -5.45
N THR A 359 24.22 5.46 -6.13
CA THR A 359 25.50 5.72 -5.48
C THR A 359 25.74 7.22 -5.24
N ASP A 360 25.37 8.07 -6.20
CA ASP A 360 25.41 9.53 -6.05
C ASP A 360 24.44 10.01 -4.96
N ASP A 361 23.23 9.45 -4.91
CA ASP A 361 22.20 9.73 -3.91
C ASP A 361 22.68 9.48 -2.46
N LYS A 362 23.54 8.48 -2.26
CA LYS A 362 24.20 8.19 -0.98
C LYS A 362 25.31 9.19 -0.66
N MET A 363 26.05 9.65 -1.66
CA MET A 363 27.09 10.66 -1.50
C MET A 363 26.48 12.03 -1.21
N MET A 364 25.40 12.40 -1.91
CA MET A 364 24.59 13.58 -1.59
C MET A 364 24.10 13.52 -0.14
N LEU A 365 23.48 12.42 0.31
CA LEU A 365 23.03 12.23 1.69
C LEU A 365 24.16 12.43 2.73
N LEU A 366 25.38 11.98 2.45
CA LEU A 366 26.56 12.22 3.30
C LEU A 366 26.98 13.70 3.32
N MET A 367 27.02 14.35 2.15
CA MET A 367 27.35 15.78 2.06
C MET A 367 26.30 16.64 2.74
N GLU A 368 25.02 16.31 2.61
CA GLU A 368 23.93 17.02 3.27
C GLU A 368 23.94 16.85 4.79
N LEU A 369 24.24 15.65 5.30
CA LEU A 369 24.39 15.41 6.74
C LEU A 369 25.53 16.23 7.35
N THR A 370 26.70 16.30 6.70
CA THR A 370 27.83 17.11 7.18
C THR A 370 27.55 18.61 7.12
N GLN A 371 26.65 19.06 6.23
CA GLN A 371 26.10 20.42 6.18
C GLN A 371 24.95 20.66 7.18
N GLY A 372 24.51 19.63 7.92
CA GLY A 372 23.40 19.69 8.86
C GLY A 372 22.01 19.84 8.25
N LYS A 373 21.88 19.81 6.92
CA LYS A 373 20.60 19.98 6.19
C LYS A 373 19.49 19.00 6.61
N PRO A 374 19.72 17.68 6.81
CA PRO A 374 18.63 16.79 7.23
C PRO A 374 18.25 16.98 8.71
N LEU A 375 19.06 17.70 9.51
CA LEU A 375 18.89 17.85 10.95
C LEU A 375 17.84 18.90 11.30
N ARG A 376 16.62 18.71 10.81
CA ARG A 376 15.43 19.50 11.14
C ARG A 376 14.93 19.14 12.55
N ILE A 377 15.67 19.59 13.56
CA ILE A 377 15.52 19.22 14.97
C ILE A 377 15.14 20.41 15.88
N PHE A 378 15.03 21.62 15.34
CA PHE A 378 14.83 22.84 16.12
C PHE A 378 13.42 23.41 15.95
N PRO A 379 12.46 23.08 16.82
CA PRO A 379 11.16 23.73 16.81
C PRO A 379 11.25 25.21 17.23
N TYR A 380 10.31 25.99 16.71
CA TYR A 380 10.01 27.37 17.09
C TYR A 380 8.49 27.59 16.99
N THR A 381 7.90 28.16 18.04
CA THR A 381 6.49 28.57 18.05
C THR A 381 6.41 30.03 17.61
N SER A 382 5.75 30.27 16.47
CA SER A 382 5.41 31.62 15.99
C SER A 382 4.38 32.30 16.92
N LYS A 383 4.28 33.63 16.83
CA LYS A 383 3.21 34.42 17.47
C LYS A 383 1.79 34.00 17.04
N SER A 384 1.65 33.32 15.90
CA SER A 384 0.41 32.69 15.43
C SER A 384 0.09 31.35 16.11
N ASN A 385 0.86 30.94 17.12
CA ASN A 385 0.81 29.64 17.79
C ASN A 385 1.00 28.42 16.84
N THR A 386 1.55 28.66 15.66
CA THR A 386 2.01 27.63 14.72
C THR A 386 3.44 27.24 15.08
N VAL A 387 3.77 25.94 14.96
CA VAL A 387 5.12 25.43 15.29
C VAL A 387 5.80 24.89 14.05
N ASP A 388 6.91 25.53 13.70
CA ASP A 388 7.76 25.17 12.57
C ASP A 388 9.09 24.62 13.07
N TRP A 389 9.65 23.64 12.35
CA TRP A 389 10.91 23.00 12.71
C TRP A 389 12.00 23.35 11.69
N PHE A 390 13.16 23.75 12.20
CA PHE A 390 14.28 24.29 11.43
C PHE A 390 15.54 23.41 11.52
N THR A 391 16.41 23.56 10.52
CA THR A 391 17.79 23.06 10.47
C THR A 391 18.77 24.12 11.00
N PRO A 392 20.05 23.79 11.27
CA PRO A 392 21.09 24.77 11.64
C PRO A 392 21.41 25.82 10.56
N THR A 393 21.11 25.49 9.30
CA THR A 393 21.49 26.27 8.11
C THR A 393 20.31 26.98 7.44
N ASP A 394 19.09 26.80 7.95
CA ASP A 394 17.88 27.47 7.47
C ASP A 394 17.94 29.00 7.64
N ARG A 395 17.15 29.71 6.83
CA ARG A 395 16.90 31.15 7.01
C ARG A 395 15.77 31.34 8.02
N TYR A 396 16.13 31.69 9.26
CA TYR A 396 15.17 31.87 10.36
C TYR A 396 14.20 33.04 10.11
N PRO A 397 12.94 32.94 10.61
CA PRO A 397 11.98 34.05 10.61
C PRO A 397 12.52 35.30 11.34
N LYS A 398 12.13 36.50 10.86
CA LYS A 398 12.60 37.79 11.43
C LYS A 398 12.12 38.04 12.86
N ASP A 399 11.04 37.38 13.26
CA ASP A 399 10.43 37.42 14.59
C ASP A 399 11.08 36.46 15.60
N MET A 400 11.88 35.49 15.14
CA MET A 400 12.61 34.57 16.03
C MET A 400 13.68 35.32 16.84
N PRO A 401 13.71 35.21 18.18
CA PRO A 401 14.71 35.88 19.02
C PRO A 401 16.16 35.59 18.61
N LYS A 402 17.04 36.61 18.65
CA LYS A 402 18.46 36.47 18.26
C LYS A 402 19.20 35.41 19.08
N GLU A 403 18.91 35.32 20.38
CA GLU A 403 19.45 34.30 21.28
C GLU A 403 19.08 32.87 20.83
N GLN A 404 17.84 32.69 20.36
CA GLN A 404 17.35 31.41 19.85
C GLN A 404 18.01 31.05 18.52
N GLN A 405 18.16 32.02 17.61
CA GLN A 405 18.93 31.83 16.37
C GLN A 405 20.41 31.48 16.65
N GLN A 406 21.03 32.10 17.66
CA GLN A 406 22.41 31.81 18.06
C GLN A 406 22.53 30.42 18.69
N TYR A 407 21.61 30.05 19.59
CA TYR A 407 21.55 28.72 20.19
C TYR A 407 21.50 27.62 19.12
N ILE A 408 20.58 27.74 18.15
CA ILE A 408 20.44 26.77 17.05
C ILE A 408 21.74 26.63 16.24
N ARG A 409 22.42 27.75 15.93
CA ARG A 409 23.69 27.76 15.18
C ARG A 409 24.86 27.15 15.95
N THR A 410 24.94 27.33 17.27
CA THR A 410 26.12 26.97 18.08
C THR A 410 26.04 25.58 18.73
N ILE A 411 24.84 25.07 19.00
CA ILE A 411 24.64 23.88 19.84
C ILE A 411 25.21 22.57 19.26
N LEU A 412 25.07 22.33 17.93
CA LEU A 412 25.63 21.14 17.28
C LEU A 412 27.16 21.21 17.07
N PRO A 413 27.76 22.34 16.64
CA PRO A 413 29.21 22.51 16.67
C PRO A 413 29.83 22.26 18.05
N LEU A 414 29.20 22.76 19.12
CA LEU A 414 29.63 22.53 20.49
C LEU A 414 29.51 21.05 20.89
N ALA A 415 28.42 20.36 20.51
CA ALA A 415 28.28 18.92 20.73
C ALA A 415 29.41 18.12 20.04
N GLY A 416 29.74 18.44 18.79
CA GLY A 416 30.85 17.81 18.06
C GLY A 416 32.22 18.12 18.66
N GLN A 417 32.42 19.31 19.22
CA GLN A 417 33.65 19.64 19.97
C GLN A 417 33.75 18.82 21.27
N LEU A 418 32.67 18.71 22.06
CA LEU A 418 32.66 17.93 23.30
C LEU A 418 32.85 16.43 23.03
N ALA A 419 32.23 15.90 21.97
CA ALA A 419 32.42 14.53 21.50
C ALA A 419 33.90 14.23 21.16
N ARG A 420 34.53 15.06 20.31
CA ARG A 420 35.95 14.91 19.94
C ARG A 420 36.91 15.13 21.12
N GLN A 421 36.53 15.91 22.13
CA GLN A 421 37.31 16.09 23.36
C GLN A 421 37.05 15.02 24.43
N GLY A 422 36.23 14.00 24.16
CA GLY A 422 35.90 12.94 25.14
C GLY A 422 35.09 13.42 26.35
N LYS A 423 34.49 14.61 26.28
CA LYS A 423 33.78 15.27 27.40
C LYS A 423 32.33 14.80 27.49
N ILE A 424 32.17 13.50 27.75
CA ILE A 424 30.89 12.79 27.67
C ILE A 424 29.81 13.36 28.60
N ASP A 425 30.14 13.74 29.83
CA ASP A 425 29.12 14.25 30.78
C ASP A 425 28.53 15.60 30.36
N MET A 426 29.38 16.52 29.89
CA MET A 426 28.92 17.80 29.32
C MET A 426 28.15 17.59 28.01
N LEU A 427 28.47 16.57 27.22
CA LEU A 427 27.71 16.20 26.02
C LEU A 427 26.33 15.62 26.39
N ASN A 428 26.25 14.75 27.41
CA ASN A 428 24.98 14.25 27.95
C ASN A 428 24.10 15.40 28.48
N GLU A 429 24.69 16.36 29.20
CA GLU A 429 23.98 17.54 29.69
C GLU A 429 23.50 18.45 28.55
N LEU A 430 24.31 18.61 27.49
CA LEU A 430 23.95 19.34 26.27
C LEU A 430 22.78 18.67 25.54
N ILE A 431 22.80 17.34 25.37
CA ILE A 431 21.71 16.55 24.80
C ILE A 431 20.42 16.74 25.63
N LEU A 432 20.53 16.71 26.95
CA LEU A 432 19.39 16.92 27.85
C LEU A 432 18.85 18.36 27.79
N LYS A 433 19.71 19.37 27.63
CA LYS A 433 19.31 20.77 27.36
C LYS A 433 18.61 20.91 26.00
N LEU A 434 19.10 20.24 24.95
CA LEU A 434 18.49 20.23 23.62
C LEU A 434 17.12 19.53 23.62
N ARG A 435 16.98 18.39 24.32
CA ARG A 435 15.67 17.76 24.53
C ARG A 435 14.72 18.70 25.29
N LYS A 436 15.15 19.34 26.38
CA LYS A 436 14.34 20.36 27.09
C LYS A 436 13.94 21.55 26.20
N TYR A 437 14.80 21.99 25.28
CA TYR A 437 14.46 22.99 24.27
C TYR A 437 13.31 22.50 23.35
N GLN A 438 13.39 21.25 22.86
CA GLN A 438 12.35 20.67 22.00
C GLN A 438 10.99 20.62 22.70
N TYR A 439 10.91 20.11 23.93
CA TYR A 439 9.65 20.07 24.69
C TYR A 439 9.11 21.48 25.03
N ARG A 440 9.98 22.50 25.14
CA ARG A 440 9.55 23.89 25.41
C ARG A 440 8.99 24.62 24.20
N TYR A 441 9.54 24.40 23.00
CA TYR A 441 9.18 25.15 21.78
C TYR A 441 8.41 24.33 20.73
N GLY A 442 8.29 23.01 20.92
CA GLY A 442 7.58 22.11 20.01
C GLY A 442 6.06 22.10 20.16
N GLY A 443 5.52 22.62 21.26
CA GLY A 443 4.07 22.70 21.52
C GLY A 443 3.32 21.40 21.20
N ASN A 444 2.19 21.52 20.50
CA ASN A 444 1.35 20.39 20.11
C ASN A 444 1.94 19.47 19.03
N THR A 445 3.16 19.73 18.52
CA THR A 445 3.81 18.89 17.50
C THR A 445 4.68 17.77 18.09
N ILE A 446 4.99 17.84 19.39
CA ILE A 446 5.76 16.81 20.08
C ILE A 446 4.91 15.51 20.18
N PRO A 447 5.40 14.36 19.67
CA PRO A 447 4.70 13.09 19.82
C PRO A 447 4.55 12.69 21.29
N SER A 448 3.45 12.02 21.62
CA SER A 448 3.23 11.54 22.98
C SER A 448 4.26 10.47 23.39
N ASP A 449 4.51 10.37 24.70
CA ASP A 449 5.41 9.40 25.32
C ASP A 449 5.16 7.95 24.88
N THR A 450 3.90 7.58 24.61
CA THR A 450 3.50 6.27 24.10
C THR A 450 3.92 6.04 22.65
N VAL A 451 3.86 7.06 21.80
CA VAL A 451 4.35 7.00 20.41
C VAL A 451 5.86 6.83 20.38
N ILE A 452 6.59 7.64 21.17
CA ILE A 452 8.06 7.58 21.26
C ILE A 452 8.53 6.20 21.76
N LYS A 453 7.86 5.64 22.79
CA LYS A 453 8.16 4.29 23.31
C LYS A 453 7.82 3.18 22.31
N ALA A 454 6.68 3.29 21.60
CA ALA A 454 6.30 2.32 20.57
C ALA A 454 7.29 2.32 19.39
N GLU A 455 7.77 3.51 18.98
CA GLU A 455 8.75 3.65 17.90
C GLU A 455 10.10 3.03 18.27
N GLY A 456 10.62 3.28 19.48
CA GLY A 456 11.85 2.62 19.95
C GLY A 456 11.78 1.08 19.95
N ILE A 457 10.64 0.51 20.36
CA ILE A 457 10.43 -0.96 20.31
C ILE A 457 10.40 -1.46 18.86
N TYR A 458 9.69 -0.77 17.96
CA TYR A 458 9.61 -1.12 16.54
C TYR A 458 10.97 -0.97 15.81
N ASN A 459 11.75 0.05 16.18
CA ASN A 459 13.10 0.29 15.70
C ASN A 459 14.06 -0.83 16.08
N HIS A 460 14.04 -1.25 17.35
CA HIS A 460 14.98 -2.23 17.88
C HIS A 460 14.77 -3.64 17.29
N PHE A 461 13.53 -4.12 17.22
CA PHE A 461 13.22 -5.49 16.83
C PHE A 461 12.91 -5.62 15.32
N PRO A 462 13.67 -6.40 14.53
CA PRO A 462 13.39 -6.62 13.10
C PRO A 462 12.27 -7.66 12.90
N PHE A 463 11.07 -7.36 13.42
CA PHE A 463 9.94 -8.29 13.50
C PHE A 463 9.64 -9.02 12.19
N ALA A 464 9.44 -8.31 11.08
CA ALA A 464 9.10 -8.92 9.79
C ALA A 464 10.19 -9.90 9.29
N THR A 465 11.47 -9.56 9.48
CA THR A 465 12.61 -10.41 9.12
C THR A 465 12.65 -11.70 9.94
N ILE A 466 12.49 -11.58 11.27
CA ILE A 466 12.44 -12.75 12.18
C ILE A 466 11.25 -13.63 11.82
N LEU A 467 10.06 -13.04 11.61
CA LEU A 467 8.82 -13.74 11.36
C LEU A 467 8.81 -14.46 10.00
N PHE A 468 9.38 -13.90 8.93
CA PHE A 468 9.44 -14.62 7.64
C PHE A 468 10.37 -15.82 7.70
N ILE A 469 11.57 -15.67 8.29
CA ILE A 469 12.54 -16.76 8.43
C ILE A 469 11.94 -17.88 9.29
N PHE A 470 11.33 -17.51 10.43
CA PHE A 470 10.65 -18.44 11.31
C PHE A 470 9.48 -19.15 10.63
N ASN A 471 8.60 -18.42 9.92
CA ASN A 471 7.43 -19.00 9.27
C ASN A 471 7.82 -19.92 8.10
N LEU A 472 8.82 -19.57 7.30
CA LEU A 472 9.32 -20.45 6.22
C LEU A 472 10.01 -21.71 6.79
N THR A 473 10.90 -21.57 7.78
CA THR A 473 11.61 -22.71 8.37
C THR A 473 10.67 -23.65 9.14
N ALA A 474 9.80 -23.12 9.99
CA ALA A 474 8.76 -23.91 10.68
C ALA A 474 7.76 -24.51 9.68
N GLY A 475 7.43 -23.79 8.60
CA GLY A 475 6.60 -24.29 7.51
C GLY A 475 7.21 -25.51 6.83
N LEU A 476 8.45 -25.42 6.37
CA LEU A 476 9.19 -26.53 5.74
C LEU A 476 9.36 -27.71 6.70
N LEU A 477 9.79 -27.47 7.95
CA LEU A 477 9.94 -28.52 8.95
C LEU A 477 8.62 -29.22 9.25
N SER A 478 7.50 -28.49 9.31
CA SER A 478 6.18 -29.08 9.60
C SER A 478 5.77 -30.17 8.59
N VAL A 479 6.27 -30.10 7.34
CA VAL A 479 6.02 -31.11 6.30
C VAL A 479 6.45 -32.49 6.76
N LEU A 480 7.64 -32.59 7.38
CA LEU A 480 8.23 -33.85 7.86
C LEU A 480 7.41 -34.49 8.98
N PHE A 481 6.70 -33.67 9.78
CA PHE A 481 5.93 -34.12 10.94
C PHE A 481 4.44 -34.38 10.66
N LEU A 482 3.98 -34.32 9.39
CA LEU A 482 2.57 -34.58 9.04
C LEU A 482 2.02 -35.91 9.60
N ALA A 483 2.84 -36.97 9.56
CA ALA A 483 2.46 -38.30 10.08
C ALA A 483 2.32 -38.35 11.61
N HIS A 484 2.84 -37.36 12.34
CA HIS A 484 3.00 -37.40 13.80
C HIS A 484 2.09 -36.38 14.51
N LYS A 485 0.77 -36.63 14.49
CA LYS A 485 -0.28 -35.72 15.01
C LYS A 485 0.02 -35.02 16.34
N LYS A 486 0.64 -35.69 17.33
CA LYS A 486 1.07 -35.07 18.59
C LYS A 486 2.15 -34.00 18.38
N ARG A 487 3.24 -34.35 17.66
CA ARG A 487 4.33 -33.42 17.30
C ARG A 487 3.86 -32.31 16.37
N TYR A 488 2.94 -32.60 15.44
CA TYR A 488 2.44 -31.60 14.49
C TYR A 488 1.70 -30.42 15.17
N ARG A 489 1.03 -30.65 16.31
CA ARG A 489 0.38 -29.57 17.09
C ARG A 489 1.38 -28.49 17.56
N PHE A 490 2.66 -28.82 17.72
CA PHE A 490 3.70 -27.85 18.04
C PHE A 490 3.83 -26.76 16.97
N PHE A 491 3.86 -27.13 15.68
CA PHE A 491 3.87 -26.16 14.57
C PHE A 491 2.64 -25.26 14.53
N THR A 492 1.48 -25.78 14.97
CA THR A 492 0.25 -24.97 15.09
C THR A 492 0.38 -23.91 16.19
N TRP A 493 1.00 -24.27 17.30
CA TRP A 493 1.32 -23.33 18.38
C TRP A 493 2.38 -22.30 17.95
N LEU A 494 3.44 -22.72 17.23
CA LEU A 494 4.43 -21.81 16.63
C LEU A 494 3.78 -20.80 15.67
N MET A 495 2.86 -21.24 14.81
CA MET A 495 2.10 -20.36 13.91
C MET A 495 1.22 -19.36 14.69
N SER A 496 0.62 -19.81 15.80
CA SER A 496 -0.21 -18.95 16.66
C SER A 496 0.64 -17.89 17.39
N LEU A 497 1.83 -18.26 17.84
CA LEU A 497 2.82 -17.34 18.43
C LEU A 497 3.29 -16.30 17.41
N SER A 498 3.64 -16.73 16.19
CA SER A 498 4.02 -15.83 15.08
C SER A 498 2.92 -14.82 14.75
N TRP A 499 1.66 -15.27 14.70
CA TRP A 499 0.50 -14.39 14.54
C TRP A 499 0.35 -13.37 15.67
N CYS A 500 0.59 -13.75 16.93
CA CYS A 500 0.56 -12.82 18.06
C CYS A 500 1.65 -11.74 17.94
N VAL A 501 2.88 -12.13 17.58
CA VAL A 501 4.00 -11.18 17.40
C VAL A 501 3.76 -10.26 16.19
N LEU A 502 3.17 -10.77 15.11
CA LEU A 502 2.77 -9.94 13.97
C LEU A 502 1.62 -8.97 14.33
N THR A 503 0.68 -9.41 15.18
CA THR A 503 -0.38 -8.54 15.73
C THR A 503 0.22 -7.39 16.54
N PHE A 504 1.20 -7.68 17.41
CA PHE A 504 1.94 -6.66 18.15
C PHE A 504 2.72 -5.71 17.22
N THR A 505 3.34 -6.24 16.15
CA THR A 505 4.05 -5.43 15.15
C THR A 505 3.12 -4.44 14.43
N LEU A 506 1.92 -4.89 14.05
CA LEU A 506 0.89 -4.05 13.44
C LEU A 506 0.33 -3.01 14.43
N ALA A 507 0.14 -3.40 15.69
CA ALA A 507 -0.31 -2.48 16.75
C ALA A 507 0.73 -1.38 17.03
N LEU A 508 2.02 -1.70 17.05
CA LEU A 508 3.10 -0.71 17.14
C LEU A 508 3.03 0.28 15.96
N ARG A 509 2.95 -0.20 14.71
CA ARG A 509 2.81 0.68 13.53
C ARG A 509 1.58 1.58 13.61
N TRP A 510 0.43 1.07 14.06
CA TRP A 510 -0.78 1.87 14.24
C TRP A 510 -0.57 3.00 15.26
N VAL A 511 0.03 2.69 16.42
CA VAL A 511 0.36 3.71 17.43
C VAL A 511 1.33 4.76 16.87
N ILE A 512 2.36 4.35 16.13
CA ILE A 512 3.38 5.26 15.57
C ILE A 512 2.82 6.19 14.48
N ASN A 513 1.96 5.67 13.60
CA ASN A 513 1.40 6.44 12.46
C ASN A 513 0.04 7.10 12.77
N GLY A 514 -0.53 6.90 13.96
CA GLY A 514 -1.88 7.33 14.34
C GLY A 514 -3.03 6.70 13.51
N THR A 515 -2.71 5.85 12.52
CA THR A 515 -3.64 5.34 11.51
C THR A 515 -3.40 3.85 11.26
N ILE A 516 -4.43 3.13 10.82
CA ILE A 516 -4.36 1.68 10.61
C ILE A 516 -3.34 1.37 9.49
N PRO A 517 -2.33 0.50 9.72
CA PRO A 517 -1.27 0.23 8.75
C PRO A 517 -1.81 -0.54 7.54
N LEU A 518 -2.14 0.21 6.48
CA LEU A 518 -2.71 -0.23 5.20
C LEU A 518 -2.30 0.70 4.04
N ALA A 519 -1.34 1.60 4.26
CA ALA A 519 -1.08 2.74 3.36
C ALA A 519 -0.25 2.36 2.12
N ASN A 520 0.57 1.30 2.21
CA ASN A 520 1.49 0.90 1.16
C ASN A 520 1.61 -0.63 1.06
N GLY A 521 2.32 -1.10 0.02
CA GLY A 521 2.49 -2.52 -0.28
C GLY A 521 3.15 -3.36 0.82
N TYR A 522 3.95 -2.74 1.69
CA TYR A 522 4.57 -3.38 2.84
C TYR A 522 3.52 -3.72 3.91
N GLU A 523 2.71 -2.72 4.28
CA GLU A 523 1.68 -2.88 5.31
C GLU A 523 0.56 -3.84 4.89
N THR A 524 0.14 -3.80 3.62
CA THR A 524 -0.82 -4.76 3.07
C THR A 524 -0.25 -6.19 3.02
N MET A 525 1.06 -6.37 2.81
CA MET A 525 1.72 -7.69 2.91
C MET A 525 1.83 -8.19 4.37
N LEU A 526 2.06 -7.31 5.34
CA LEU A 526 1.95 -7.66 6.76
C LEU A 526 0.50 -8.09 7.10
N LEU A 527 -0.52 -7.33 6.67
CA LEU A 527 -1.93 -7.69 6.87
C LEU A 527 -2.26 -9.03 6.19
N LEU A 528 -1.85 -9.24 4.94
CA LEU A 528 -2.09 -10.49 4.21
C LEU A 528 -1.49 -11.69 4.94
N SER A 529 -0.27 -11.54 5.48
CA SER A 529 0.40 -12.55 6.30
C SER A 529 -0.36 -12.84 7.60
N TRP A 530 -0.87 -11.80 8.27
CA TRP A 530 -1.69 -11.88 9.47
C TRP A 530 -3.03 -12.61 9.21
N LEU A 531 -3.70 -12.28 8.10
CA LEU A 531 -4.96 -12.91 7.66
C LEU A 531 -4.78 -14.38 7.28
N ILE A 532 -3.71 -14.72 6.55
CA ILE A 532 -3.37 -16.10 6.18
C ILE A 532 -3.12 -16.95 7.43
N MET A 533 -2.35 -16.44 8.39
CA MET A 533 -2.14 -17.13 9.67
C MET A 533 -3.43 -17.25 10.48
N LEU A 534 -4.24 -16.20 10.59
CA LEU A 534 -5.52 -16.24 11.31
C LEU A 534 -6.45 -17.33 10.76
N VAL A 535 -6.68 -17.34 9.44
CA VAL A 535 -7.54 -18.35 8.81
C VAL A 535 -6.95 -19.76 8.94
N SER A 536 -5.62 -19.89 8.89
CA SER A 536 -4.93 -21.19 9.08
C SER A 536 -5.05 -21.71 10.52
N VAL A 537 -4.90 -20.84 11.55
CA VAL A 537 -5.14 -21.17 12.96
C VAL A 537 -6.60 -21.61 13.16
N LEU A 538 -7.56 -20.90 12.56
CA LEU A 538 -8.98 -21.22 12.64
C LEU A 538 -9.36 -22.54 11.92
N THR A 539 -8.60 -22.97 10.89
CA THR A 539 -8.95 -24.12 10.04
C THR A 539 -8.10 -25.37 10.22
N THR A 540 -6.90 -25.27 10.81
CA THR A 540 -5.99 -26.41 11.09
C THR A 540 -6.62 -27.56 11.88
N ARG A 541 -7.60 -27.26 12.75
CA ARG A 541 -8.39 -28.28 13.46
C ARG A 541 -9.24 -29.16 12.56
N LYS A 542 -9.68 -28.64 11.40
CA LYS A 542 -10.45 -29.37 10.38
C LYS A 542 -9.52 -30.06 9.37
N LEU A 543 -8.39 -29.42 9.03
CA LEU A 543 -7.40 -29.95 8.10
C LEU A 543 -5.99 -29.61 8.56
N GLN A 544 -5.29 -30.64 9.06
CA GLN A 544 -3.95 -30.54 9.64
C GLN A 544 -2.97 -29.76 8.74
N LEU A 545 -3.00 -30.03 7.43
CA LEU A 545 -2.22 -29.35 6.38
C LEU A 545 -2.23 -27.81 6.44
N MET A 546 -3.28 -27.17 6.98
CA MET A 546 -3.39 -25.72 7.02
C MET A 546 -2.32 -25.05 7.90
N THR A 547 -1.75 -25.74 8.90
CA THR A 547 -0.60 -25.17 9.64
C THR A 547 0.62 -25.03 8.75
N THR A 548 0.96 -26.06 7.97
CA THR A 548 2.05 -26.03 7.00
C THR A 548 1.85 -24.89 5.99
N PHE A 549 0.61 -24.71 5.51
CA PHE A 549 0.30 -23.72 4.49
C PHE A 549 0.20 -22.29 5.02
N GLY A 550 -0.33 -22.11 6.22
CA GLY A 550 -0.33 -20.83 6.92
C GLY A 550 1.07 -20.34 7.22
N LEU A 551 1.94 -21.23 7.72
CA LEU A 551 3.36 -20.94 7.91
C LEU A 551 4.07 -20.62 6.59
N LEU A 552 3.99 -21.50 5.59
CA LEU A 552 4.69 -21.28 4.31
C LEU A 552 4.22 -20.00 3.57
N MET A 553 2.91 -19.75 3.46
CA MET A 553 2.44 -18.56 2.72
C MET A 553 2.56 -17.25 3.50
N SER A 554 2.37 -17.24 4.82
CA SER A 554 2.70 -16.03 5.59
C SER A 554 4.20 -15.77 5.59
N GLY A 555 5.03 -16.82 5.67
CA GLY A 555 6.48 -16.71 5.48
C GLY A 555 6.83 -16.13 4.10
N PHE A 556 6.14 -16.55 3.03
CA PHE A 556 6.35 -15.99 1.69
C PHE A 556 5.87 -14.55 1.55
N MET A 557 4.71 -14.18 2.12
CA MET A 557 4.19 -12.80 2.05
C MET A 557 5.02 -11.83 2.92
N LEU A 558 5.53 -12.28 4.08
CA LEU A 558 6.50 -11.51 4.86
C LEU A 558 7.86 -11.43 4.15
N LEU A 559 8.31 -12.47 3.45
CA LEU A 559 9.51 -12.43 2.61
C LEU A 559 9.35 -11.42 1.45
N VAL A 560 8.19 -11.41 0.79
CA VAL A 560 7.85 -10.39 -0.23
C VAL A 560 7.88 -8.98 0.36
N SER A 561 7.37 -8.79 1.59
CA SER A 561 7.47 -7.50 2.30
C SER A 561 8.92 -7.08 2.62
N HIS A 562 9.89 -8.00 2.53
CA HIS A 562 11.30 -7.76 2.81
C HIS A 562 12.17 -7.70 1.54
N LEU A 563 11.73 -8.32 0.43
CA LEU A 563 12.46 -8.36 -0.85
C LEU A 563 12.02 -7.27 -1.83
N GLY A 564 10.75 -6.87 -1.82
CA GLY A 564 10.34 -5.68 -2.57
C GLY A 564 10.99 -4.44 -1.96
N GLU A 565 11.53 -3.54 -2.78
CA GLU A 565 12.20 -2.31 -2.33
C GLU A 565 11.21 -1.22 -1.85
N MET A 566 10.17 -1.66 -1.15
CA MET A 566 9.19 -0.82 -0.47
C MET A 566 9.84 -0.22 0.76
N ASP A 567 10.28 1.03 0.64
CA ASP A 567 10.98 1.75 1.69
C ASP A 567 10.20 1.63 3.02
N PRO A 568 10.81 1.07 4.10
CA PRO A 568 10.09 0.72 5.33
C PRO A 568 9.74 1.93 6.19
N SER A 569 9.98 3.15 5.72
CA SER A 569 9.57 4.39 6.36
C SER A 569 8.07 4.43 6.68
N ILE A 570 7.74 5.13 7.77
CA ILE A 570 6.37 5.43 8.18
C ILE A 570 6.11 6.87 7.77
N THR A 571 5.41 7.05 6.65
CA THR A 571 5.03 8.34 6.06
C THR A 571 3.57 8.70 6.37
N PRO A 572 3.22 9.99 6.42
CA PRO A 572 1.82 10.43 6.34
C PRO A 572 1.16 9.93 5.05
N ARG A 573 -0.13 9.65 5.12
CA ARG A 573 -0.92 9.23 3.95
C ARG A 573 -1.25 10.44 3.09
N MET A 574 -1.10 10.32 1.77
CA MET A 574 -1.54 11.34 0.81
C MET A 574 -3.04 11.67 1.02
N PRO A 575 -3.50 12.91 0.73
CA PRO A 575 -4.86 13.36 1.05
C PRO A 575 -5.98 12.43 0.55
N VAL A 576 -5.87 11.98 -0.70
CA VAL A 576 -6.82 11.05 -1.34
C VAL A 576 -6.89 9.68 -0.65
N LEU A 577 -5.83 9.29 0.07
CA LEU A 577 -5.75 8.03 0.81
C LEU A 577 -6.25 8.14 2.26
N ASN A 578 -6.56 9.35 2.74
CA ASN A 578 -6.96 9.60 4.13
C ASN A 578 -8.46 9.35 4.38
N SER A 579 -9.03 8.31 3.75
CA SER A 579 -10.45 7.94 3.85
C SER A 579 -10.66 6.64 4.64
N PRO A 580 -11.59 6.59 5.62
CA PRO A 580 -11.99 5.34 6.27
C PRO A 580 -12.54 4.30 5.29
N LEU A 581 -13.20 4.74 4.22
CA LEU A 581 -13.84 3.85 3.24
C LEU A 581 -12.79 3.14 2.36
N LEU A 582 -11.67 3.80 2.05
CA LEU A 582 -10.50 3.16 1.43
C LEU A 582 -9.87 2.11 2.36
N SER A 583 -9.71 2.42 3.65
CA SER A 583 -9.18 1.47 4.65
C SER A 583 -10.05 0.19 4.74
N ILE A 584 -11.37 0.34 4.67
CA ILE A 584 -12.32 -0.79 4.61
C ILE A 584 -12.20 -1.55 3.29
N HIS A 585 -12.14 -0.86 2.15
CA HIS A 585 -11.92 -1.45 0.82
C HIS A 585 -10.66 -2.35 0.80
N VAL A 586 -9.50 -1.80 1.15
CA VAL A 586 -8.22 -2.52 1.14
C VAL A 586 -8.28 -3.73 2.06
N SER A 587 -8.77 -3.57 3.29
CA SER A 587 -8.90 -4.68 4.26
C SER A 587 -9.71 -5.85 3.71
N ILE A 588 -10.84 -5.56 3.07
CA ILE A 588 -11.76 -6.56 2.49
C ILE A 588 -11.14 -7.25 1.26
N ILE A 589 -10.42 -6.51 0.41
CA ILE A 589 -9.64 -7.08 -0.70
C ILE A 589 -8.52 -8.02 -0.18
N MET A 590 -7.77 -7.62 0.86
CA MET A 590 -6.73 -8.49 1.41
C MET A 590 -7.29 -9.76 2.06
N ILE A 591 -8.51 -9.72 2.63
CA ILE A 591 -9.23 -10.93 3.10
C ILE A 591 -9.54 -11.87 1.93
N SER A 592 -9.96 -11.34 0.77
CA SER A 592 -10.11 -12.16 -0.44
C SER A 592 -8.78 -12.81 -0.83
N TYR A 593 -7.71 -12.04 -0.99
CA TYR A 593 -6.41 -12.58 -1.41
C TYR A 593 -5.83 -13.59 -0.43
N ALA A 594 -6.07 -13.46 0.88
CA ALA A 594 -5.73 -14.48 1.88
C ALA A 594 -6.47 -15.80 1.63
N LEU A 595 -7.79 -15.74 1.43
CA LEU A 595 -8.62 -16.92 1.20
C LEU A 595 -8.35 -17.59 -0.16
N LEU A 596 -8.16 -16.79 -1.23
CA LEU A 596 -7.78 -17.32 -2.55
C LEU A 596 -6.38 -17.93 -2.54
N SER A 597 -5.42 -17.35 -1.81
CA SER A 597 -4.11 -17.98 -1.58
C SER A 597 -4.25 -19.38 -0.96
N LEU A 598 -5.14 -19.56 0.02
CA LEU A 598 -5.42 -20.87 0.61
C LEU A 598 -6.04 -21.86 -0.40
N THR A 599 -6.82 -21.39 -1.38
CA THR A 599 -7.31 -22.24 -2.48
C THR A 599 -6.21 -22.69 -3.44
N PHE A 600 -5.22 -21.82 -3.70
CA PHE A 600 -4.05 -22.10 -4.54
C PHE A 600 -3.10 -23.14 -3.91
N ILE A 601 -2.78 -23.01 -2.61
CA ILE A 601 -1.95 -24.01 -1.91
C ILE A 601 -2.67 -25.37 -1.85
N SER A 602 -4.00 -25.34 -1.69
CA SER A 602 -4.83 -26.54 -1.73
C SER A 602 -4.77 -27.25 -3.08
N ALA A 603 -4.51 -26.53 -4.18
CA ALA A 603 -4.26 -27.13 -5.48
C ALA A 603 -2.85 -27.72 -5.60
N ILE A 604 -1.80 -26.99 -5.17
CA ILE A 604 -0.42 -27.50 -5.17
C ILE A 604 -0.33 -28.81 -4.37
N ALA A 605 -0.86 -28.83 -3.16
CA ALA A 605 -0.81 -30.00 -2.29
C ALA A 605 -1.66 -31.18 -2.79
N TYR A 606 -2.73 -30.90 -3.55
CA TYR A 606 -3.41 -31.95 -4.30
C TYR A 606 -2.48 -32.58 -5.35
N PHE A 607 -1.78 -31.76 -6.16
CA PHE A 607 -0.86 -32.30 -7.19
C PHE A 607 0.34 -33.04 -6.61
N LEU A 608 0.90 -32.58 -5.49
CA LEU A 608 1.98 -33.28 -4.78
C LEU A 608 1.57 -34.67 -4.26
N THR A 609 0.26 -34.96 -4.17
CA THR A 609 -0.26 -36.19 -3.54
C THR A 609 -1.24 -36.99 -4.41
N CYS A 610 -1.67 -36.49 -5.57
CA CYS A 610 -2.73 -37.09 -6.38
C CYS A 610 -2.39 -38.48 -6.94
N ASN A 611 -1.09 -38.81 -7.04
CA ASN A 611 -0.61 -40.11 -7.51
C ASN A 611 -0.50 -41.15 -6.37
N SER A 612 -0.77 -40.76 -5.11
CA SER A 612 -0.67 -41.66 -3.97
C SER A 612 -1.88 -42.59 -3.85
N LYS A 613 -1.64 -43.91 -3.85
CA LYS A 613 -2.67 -44.94 -3.65
C LYS A 613 -3.03 -45.18 -2.17
N ARG A 614 -2.44 -44.44 -1.21
CA ARG A 614 -2.73 -44.60 0.23
C ARG A 614 -4.09 -43.99 0.56
N GLU A 615 -5.00 -44.76 1.14
CA GLU A 615 -6.36 -44.31 1.47
C GLU A 615 -6.40 -43.04 2.33
N SER A 616 -5.49 -42.92 3.31
CA SER A 616 -5.36 -41.74 4.16
C SER A 616 -5.02 -40.47 3.38
N VAL A 617 -4.24 -40.59 2.31
CA VAL A 617 -3.88 -39.49 1.41
C VAL A 617 -5.02 -39.19 0.43
N MET A 618 -5.72 -40.21 -0.06
CA MET A 618 -6.94 -40.04 -0.86
C MET A 618 -8.06 -39.36 -0.06
N ALA A 619 -8.22 -39.68 1.22
CA ALA A 619 -9.14 -39.03 2.15
C ALA A 619 -8.74 -37.57 2.42
N ALA A 620 -7.45 -37.30 2.67
CA ALA A 620 -6.94 -35.94 2.79
C ALA A 620 -7.20 -35.11 1.52
N ASN A 621 -7.01 -35.68 0.33
CA ASN A 621 -7.30 -35.00 -0.94
C ASN A 621 -8.80 -34.67 -1.13
N ARG A 622 -9.70 -35.57 -0.72
CA ARG A 622 -11.16 -35.27 -0.70
C ARG A 622 -11.47 -34.11 0.24
N GLN A 623 -10.89 -34.10 1.44
CA GLN A 623 -11.06 -33.00 2.41
C GLN A 623 -10.48 -31.68 1.87
N LEU A 624 -9.32 -31.73 1.21
CA LEU A 624 -8.62 -30.56 0.66
C LEU A 624 -9.39 -29.91 -0.51
N THR A 625 -10.01 -30.71 -1.40
CA THR A 625 -10.96 -30.20 -2.40
C THR A 625 -12.16 -29.53 -1.73
N VAL A 626 -12.73 -30.12 -0.69
CA VAL A 626 -13.85 -29.52 0.06
C VAL A 626 -13.43 -28.21 0.74
N LEU A 627 -12.22 -28.10 1.30
CA LEU A 627 -11.77 -26.86 1.95
C LEU A 627 -11.45 -25.75 0.95
N SER A 628 -10.83 -26.06 -0.19
CA SER A 628 -10.66 -25.09 -1.28
C SER A 628 -12.03 -24.55 -1.73
N GLN A 629 -13.04 -25.43 -1.84
CA GLN A 629 -14.42 -25.02 -2.12
C GLN A 629 -15.06 -24.22 -0.97
N ILE A 630 -14.76 -24.50 0.30
CA ILE A 630 -15.23 -23.70 1.45
C ILE A 630 -14.68 -22.27 1.39
N PHE A 631 -13.39 -22.10 1.12
CA PHE A 631 -12.74 -20.80 1.08
C PHE A 631 -13.18 -19.96 -0.13
N LEU A 632 -13.54 -20.59 -1.24
CA LEU A 632 -13.93 -19.90 -2.47
C LEU A 632 -15.16 -18.99 -2.31
N TYR A 633 -16.20 -19.43 -1.59
CA TYR A 633 -17.43 -18.63 -1.37
C TYR A 633 -17.19 -17.31 -0.61
N PRO A 634 -16.58 -17.29 0.60
CA PRO A 634 -16.27 -16.05 1.30
C PRO A 634 -15.20 -15.23 0.56
N ALA A 635 -14.25 -15.86 -0.13
CA ALA A 635 -13.24 -15.13 -0.90
C ALA A 635 -13.83 -14.30 -2.03
N ILE A 636 -14.71 -14.88 -2.86
CA ILE A 636 -15.40 -14.17 -3.94
C ILE A 636 -16.38 -13.14 -3.36
N THR A 637 -16.99 -13.45 -2.21
CA THR A 637 -17.83 -12.49 -1.47
C THR A 637 -17.01 -11.26 -1.08
N THR A 638 -15.87 -11.42 -0.42
CA THR A 638 -15.01 -10.29 -0.05
C THR A 638 -14.37 -9.63 -1.27
N LEU A 639 -14.08 -10.35 -2.36
CA LEU A 639 -13.60 -9.73 -3.61
C LEU A 639 -14.65 -8.79 -4.21
N GLY A 640 -15.89 -9.25 -4.37
CA GLY A 640 -16.98 -8.46 -4.92
C GLY A 640 -17.39 -7.29 -4.02
N LEU A 641 -17.47 -7.52 -2.71
CA LEU A 641 -17.69 -6.46 -1.72
C LEU A 641 -16.56 -5.43 -1.73
N GLY A 642 -15.30 -5.87 -1.83
CA GLY A 642 -14.15 -5.00 -1.93
C GLY A 642 -14.21 -4.12 -3.18
N ILE A 643 -14.40 -4.71 -4.37
CA ILE A 643 -14.53 -3.98 -5.64
C ILE A 643 -15.66 -2.94 -5.56
N PHE A 644 -16.82 -3.30 -5.02
CA PHE A 644 -17.95 -2.39 -4.81
C PHE A 644 -17.60 -1.21 -3.87
N ILE A 645 -17.00 -1.48 -2.71
CA ILE A 645 -16.61 -0.42 -1.76
C ILE A 645 -15.52 0.48 -2.38
N GLY A 646 -14.67 -0.06 -3.25
CA GLY A 646 -13.73 0.71 -4.07
C GLY A 646 -14.44 1.65 -5.05
N ALA A 647 -15.45 1.16 -5.77
CA ALA A 647 -16.28 1.97 -6.67
C ALA A 647 -17.07 3.08 -5.95
N ILE A 648 -17.50 2.85 -4.70
CA ILE A 648 -18.06 3.92 -3.84
C ILE A 648 -16.98 4.94 -3.49
N TRP A 649 -15.80 4.51 -3.05
CA TRP A 649 -14.71 5.42 -2.68
C TRP A 649 -14.25 6.29 -3.86
N ALA A 650 -14.07 5.69 -5.04
CA ALA A 650 -13.73 6.40 -6.27
C ALA A 650 -14.81 7.43 -6.64
N ASN A 651 -16.09 7.08 -6.50
CA ASN A 651 -17.19 8.02 -6.73
C ASN A 651 -17.24 9.19 -5.73
N ILE A 652 -16.86 8.97 -4.47
CA ILE A 652 -16.81 10.00 -3.42
C ILE A 652 -15.56 10.88 -3.54
N SER A 653 -14.44 10.33 -4.01
CA SER A 653 -13.14 11.03 -4.03
C SER A 653 -12.81 11.65 -5.40
N TRP A 654 -13.29 11.04 -6.49
CA TRP A 654 -13.02 11.41 -7.88
C TRP A 654 -14.31 11.57 -8.71
N GLY A 655 -15.49 11.64 -8.09
CA GLY A 655 -16.77 11.89 -8.78
C GLY A 655 -17.27 10.81 -9.74
N SER A 656 -16.47 9.79 -10.07
CA SER A 656 -16.78 8.69 -11.01
C SER A 656 -16.58 7.33 -10.31
N TYR A 657 -17.52 6.41 -10.45
CA TYR A 657 -17.50 5.12 -9.75
C TYR A 657 -16.64 4.03 -10.44
N TRP A 658 -16.25 4.28 -11.69
CA TRP A 658 -15.38 3.42 -12.51
C TRP A 658 -14.64 4.32 -13.52
N GLY A 659 -13.42 3.96 -13.88
CA GLY A 659 -12.57 4.64 -14.86
C GLY A 659 -11.88 3.70 -15.86
N TRP A 660 -12.01 2.39 -15.70
CA TRP A 660 -11.25 1.35 -16.44
C TRP A 660 -9.74 1.39 -16.21
N ASP A 661 -9.29 1.97 -15.08
CA ASP A 661 -7.89 1.91 -14.66
C ASP A 661 -7.40 0.44 -14.61
N PRO A 662 -6.12 0.16 -14.89
CA PRO A 662 -5.62 -1.21 -14.89
C PRO A 662 -5.91 -1.99 -13.60
N LYS A 663 -5.98 -1.37 -12.41
CA LYS A 663 -6.36 -2.08 -11.18
C LYS A 663 -7.83 -2.48 -11.15
N GLU A 664 -8.72 -1.58 -11.54
CA GLU A 664 -10.17 -1.85 -11.64
C GLU A 664 -10.44 -2.99 -12.62
N THR A 665 -9.82 -2.90 -13.80
CA THR A 665 -9.96 -3.87 -14.89
C THR A 665 -9.41 -5.25 -14.50
N TRP A 666 -8.22 -5.33 -13.87
CA TRP A 666 -7.67 -6.61 -13.40
C TRP A 666 -8.39 -7.19 -12.18
N ALA A 667 -8.96 -6.35 -11.30
CA ALA A 667 -9.83 -6.82 -10.23
C ALA A 667 -11.12 -7.45 -10.78
N LEU A 668 -11.73 -6.85 -11.81
CA LEU A 668 -12.88 -7.42 -12.51
C LEU A 668 -12.53 -8.74 -13.23
N ILE A 669 -11.40 -8.80 -13.96
CA ILE A 669 -10.88 -10.04 -14.57
C ILE A 669 -10.70 -11.13 -13.52
N THR A 670 -10.08 -10.82 -12.37
CA THR A 670 -9.86 -11.78 -11.27
C THR A 670 -11.19 -12.27 -10.70
N PHE A 671 -12.15 -11.37 -10.45
CA PHE A 671 -13.49 -11.76 -10.01
C PHE A 671 -14.18 -12.67 -11.02
N MET A 672 -14.10 -12.37 -12.32
CA MET A 672 -14.65 -13.19 -13.39
C MET A 672 -13.99 -14.58 -13.49
N ILE A 673 -12.67 -14.69 -13.33
CA ILE A 673 -11.96 -15.97 -13.36
C ILE A 673 -12.39 -16.84 -12.17
N TYR A 674 -12.37 -16.28 -10.94
CA TYR A 674 -12.76 -17.02 -9.74
C TYR A 674 -14.25 -17.32 -9.64
N ALA A 675 -15.13 -16.61 -10.36
CA ALA A 675 -16.55 -16.95 -10.46
C ALA A 675 -16.81 -18.29 -11.21
N ILE A 676 -15.89 -18.74 -12.08
CA ILE A 676 -16.10 -19.96 -12.90
C ILE A 676 -16.26 -21.24 -12.05
N PRO A 677 -15.40 -21.54 -11.04
CA PRO A 677 -15.54 -22.76 -10.24
C PRO A 677 -16.73 -22.78 -9.27
N LEU A 678 -17.44 -21.67 -9.06
CA LEU A 678 -18.77 -21.73 -8.41
C LEU A 678 -19.81 -22.44 -9.29
N HIS A 679 -19.59 -22.50 -10.60
CA HIS A 679 -20.53 -23.01 -11.60
C HIS A 679 -20.27 -24.46 -12.01
N THR A 680 -19.77 -25.33 -11.11
CA THR A 680 -19.47 -26.75 -11.39
C THR A 680 -20.63 -27.53 -12.03
N ASN A 681 -21.88 -27.22 -11.68
CA ASN A 681 -23.08 -27.82 -12.30
C ASN A 681 -23.27 -27.47 -13.79
N SER A 682 -22.59 -26.43 -14.28
CA SER A 682 -22.52 -26.02 -15.69
C SER A 682 -21.19 -26.41 -16.35
N PHE A 683 -20.11 -26.43 -15.58
CA PHE A 683 -18.77 -26.88 -15.96
C PHE A 683 -18.47 -28.25 -15.35
N SER A 684 -19.09 -29.32 -15.88
CA SER A 684 -18.90 -30.69 -15.42
C SER A 684 -17.43 -31.15 -15.42
N ALA A 685 -16.59 -30.55 -16.26
CA ALA A 685 -15.14 -30.73 -16.23
C ALA A 685 -14.53 -30.37 -14.86
N LEU A 686 -15.00 -29.30 -14.21
CA LEU A 686 -14.57 -28.85 -12.86
C LEU A 686 -15.22 -29.66 -11.72
N GLY A 687 -16.13 -30.60 -12.03
CA GLY A 687 -16.59 -31.59 -11.06
C GLY A 687 -15.52 -32.64 -10.70
N LYS A 688 -14.46 -32.77 -11.51
CA LYS A 688 -13.32 -33.67 -11.24
C LYS A 688 -12.26 -32.94 -10.41
N PRO A 689 -11.82 -33.44 -9.23
CA PRO A 689 -10.85 -32.77 -8.37
C PRO A 689 -9.55 -32.33 -9.05
N LYS A 690 -8.98 -33.14 -9.95
CA LYS A 690 -7.77 -32.80 -10.73
C LYS A 690 -7.96 -31.53 -11.58
N ASN A 691 -9.13 -31.40 -12.21
CA ASN A 691 -9.43 -30.28 -13.11
C ASN A 691 -9.79 -29.02 -12.31
N TYR A 692 -10.54 -29.18 -11.23
CA TYR A 692 -10.81 -28.10 -10.27
C TYR A 692 -9.51 -27.50 -9.75
N HIS A 693 -8.61 -28.33 -9.22
CA HIS A 693 -7.33 -27.86 -8.68
C HIS A 693 -6.39 -27.30 -9.76
N LEU A 694 -6.37 -27.86 -10.98
CA LEU A 694 -5.64 -27.24 -12.10
C LEU A 694 -6.14 -25.81 -12.38
N PHE A 695 -7.46 -25.63 -12.40
CA PHE A 695 -8.06 -24.32 -12.61
C PHE A 695 -7.74 -23.35 -11.47
N MET A 696 -7.84 -23.77 -10.20
CA MET A 696 -7.48 -22.94 -9.04
C MET A 696 -5.98 -22.55 -9.05
N LEU A 697 -5.10 -23.47 -9.49
CA LEU A 697 -3.67 -23.20 -9.62
C LEU A 697 -3.39 -22.13 -10.68
N LEU A 698 -4.00 -22.25 -11.87
CA LEU A 698 -3.86 -21.26 -12.94
C LEU A 698 -4.53 -19.92 -12.61
N SER A 699 -5.63 -19.94 -11.86
CA SER A 699 -6.35 -18.72 -11.46
C SER A 699 -5.50 -17.80 -10.58
N PHE A 700 -4.52 -18.33 -9.84
CA PHE A 700 -3.67 -17.53 -8.95
C PHE A 700 -2.81 -16.50 -9.70
N PHE A 701 -2.45 -16.76 -10.96
CA PHE A 701 -1.76 -15.78 -11.80
C PHE A 701 -2.56 -14.49 -12.02
N SER A 702 -3.91 -14.53 -11.97
CA SER A 702 -4.73 -13.29 -12.04
C SER A 702 -4.57 -12.40 -10.81
N ILE A 703 -4.37 -12.98 -9.62
CA ILE A 703 -4.08 -12.23 -8.39
C ILE A 703 -2.67 -11.64 -8.47
N LEU A 704 -1.69 -12.42 -8.92
CA LEU A 704 -0.32 -11.93 -9.12
C LEU A 704 -0.28 -10.79 -10.15
N MET A 705 -1.06 -10.87 -11.22
CA MET A 705 -1.18 -9.78 -12.20
C MET A 705 -1.89 -8.56 -11.61
N THR A 706 -2.98 -8.74 -10.84
CA THR A 706 -3.71 -7.62 -10.23
C THR A 706 -2.88 -6.90 -9.15
N TYR A 707 -2.09 -7.64 -8.36
CA TYR A 707 -1.32 -7.09 -7.25
C TYR A 707 0.10 -6.63 -7.65
N PHE A 708 0.88 -7.45 -8.36
CA PHE A 708 2.24 -7.10 -8.79
C PHE A 708 2.26 -6.57 -10.22
N GLY A 709 1.54 -7.23 -11.13
CA GLY A 709 1.52 -6.84 -12.54
C GLY A 709 1.06 -5.42 -12.78
N VAL A 710 -0.03 -4.97 -12.14
CA VAL A 710 -0.46 -3.57 -12.30
C VAL A 710 0.54 -2.61 -11.64
N ASN A 711 0.91 -2.84 -10.37
CA ASN A 711 1.82 -1.95 -9.63
C ASN A 711 3.20 -1.77 -10.30
N TYR A 712 3.83 -2.86 -10.77
CA TYR A 712 5.22 -2.86 -11.23
C TYR A 712 5.39 -3.02 -12.74
N ILE A 713 4.36 -3.44 -13.50
CA ILE A 713 4.47 -3.69 -14.95
C ILE A 713 3.60 -2.74 -15.77
N LEU A 714 2.39 -2.35 -15.31
CA LEU A 714 1.47 -1.51 -16.10
C LEU A 714 1.40 -0.04 -15.65
N GLY A 715 1.47 0.23 -14.35
CA GLY A 715 1.11 1.54 -13.79
C GLY A 715 -0.41 1.78 -13.73
N GLY A 716 -0.81 2.97 -13.27
CA GLY A 716 -2.20 3.41 -13.15
C GLY A 716 -2.37 4.49 -12.08
N MET A 717 -3.55 5.12 -12.04
CA MET A 717 -3.89 6.19 -11.06
C MET A 717 -3.83 5.71 -9.60
N HIS A 718 -3.94 4.40 -9.41
CA HIS A 718 -3.86 3.74 -8.11
C HIS A 718 -2.45 3.23 -7.74
N SER A 719 -1.39 3.49 -8.52
CA SER A 719 -0.07 2.91 -8.21
C SER A 719 0.53 3.54 -6.94
N TYR A 720 0.81 2.70 -5.94
CA TYR A 720 1.29 3.08 -4.60
C TYR A 720 2.49 2.19 -4.21
N ALA A 721 3.39 1.94 -5.18
CA ALA A 721 4.45 0.94 -5.14
C ALA A 721 5.83 1.58 -5.31
#